data_AF-C4JE32-F1
#
_entry.id   AF-C4JE32-F1
#
_cell.length_a   1.000
_cell.length_b   1.000
_cell.length_c   1.000
_cell.angle_alpha   90.00
_cell.angle_beta   90.00
_cell.angle_gamma   90.00
#
_symmetry.space_group_name_H-M   'P 1'
#
loop_
_entity.id
_entity.type
_entity.pdbx_description
1 polymer ?
#
loop_
_entity_poly.entity_id
_entity_poly.type
_entity_poly.pdbx_seq_one_letter_code
_entity_poly.pdbx_strand_id
1 'polypeptide(L)'
;MGYVYSRQPVLADEVQTFKALITVHKVLQEGHPITVKEAQAHVPWLDSLVRGVAGEGLRGYGPLIREYVFYLESKLAFHRQHPEFNGECPVSNLSTATISELCINVERLGLFEYEEYISLKSINDPNEGYETITDLMALQDQIDAFQKLIFSHFRSGANNECRISALVPLVQESYGIYKFITSMLRAMHTTTGDEEALEPLRERYDAQHYRLVRFYYECSNLRYLTSLITVPKLPQQPPNLLSEDEDRPALPKRPAKEVEKEPTPPPKSLIPDPEPINDFWSTEAKRQQEEYEAEQRRLQQQWDDQQRQQLLAQQQAQRDFEEQQRLQAEQQRLAQEQLLRDQYQQQTQGRLAELEQENLNARAQYERDQLMLQQYDKRVKDLEEQLNQLNSNYSLQNSSKDDQIRALQEQVNTWRSKYEALAKLYSQLRQEHLDLLQTTKSLKLKAASAQEAIDRRERLEREMKTKNLELADMIRERDRALHERDRISGGNKEELEKLKRELRLAIERAENAERAKGSEISAMLSKYNREMADLEEALRNKNRALEEARNSTGERDHDHDLALREKDEEIEVYKSGMEQALMELEELKLNQGDVDKALDTQIDDVLLSSVAKINDIIDSVLQSGIQRVDDALYELDSTMQAGNQNASPSYVLSQIEKASASATEFSTAFNNFIADGPNSTHSGIILTVSVFSGSIADVLSNTKGLTRFATDDKKADQLINAARQSAQSTMAFFRSLQSFRLQDLEPLQKTDVVINNNHEVAVNLQKLSKLVDAFAPKSTKLNGTGDLGDLVDRELSNAANAIEAAAARLAKLKKKPRDGYSTYELRIHDSILEASIAVTNAIAELIKAATASQQEIVREGRGSSSRTAFYKKNNRWTEGLISAAKAVATSTNTLIETADGVISGRNSPEQLIVASNDVAASTAQLVAASRVKATFMSKTQDRLETASKAVGAACRALVRQVQDIIAEKNRDETEAVDYSKLSGHEFKVREMEQQVEILQLENKLSQARQRLGEMRKISYLE
;
A
#
# COMPACT_ATOMS: atom_id res chain seq x y z
N MET A 1 30.48 -16.75 5.49
CA MET A 1 31.44 -15.66 5.18
C MET A 1 32.92 -16.09 5.21
N GLY A 2 33.35 -17.01 6.08
CA GLY A 2 34.75 -17.11 6.55
C GLY A 2 35.92 -17.32 5.55
N TYR A 3 35.70 -17.61 4.27
CA TYR A 3 36.80 -17.96 3.33
C TYR A 3 37.43 -16.77 2.57
N VAL A 4 36.73 -15.64 2.43
CA VAL A 4 37.21 -14.50 1.61
C VAL A 4 37.98 -13.49 2.46
N TYR A 5 37.38 -13.00 3.55
CA TYR A 5 37.96 -11.95 4.38
C TYR A 5 39.12 -12.41 5.29
N SER A 6 39.24 -13.72 5.55
CA SER A 6 40.31 -14.30 6.38
C SER A 6 41.68 -14.33 5.68
N ARG A 7 41.74 -14.10 4.35
CA ARG A 7 42.97 -14.16 3.55
C ARG A 7 43.55 -12.79 3.15
N GLN A 8 42.91 -11.69 3.51
CA GLN A 8 43.45 -10.34 3.26
C GLN A 8 43.69 -9.58 4.58
N PRO A 9 44.74 -8.75 4.69
CA PRO A 9 45.04 -7.96 5.88
C PRO A 9 44.15 -6.71 5.95
N VAL A 10 42.83 -6.89 6.11
CA VAL A 10 41.82 -5.81 6.18
C VAL A 10 42.21 -4.73 7.20
N LEU A 11 42.81 -5.15 8.32
CA LEU A 11 43.30 -4.30 9.41
C LEU A 11 44.45 -3.33 9.03
N ALA A 12 45.03 -3.42 7.83
CA ALA A 12 46.22 -2.64 7.46
C ALA A 12 45.94 -1.20 6.99
N ASP A 13 44.69 -0.86 6.67
CA ASP A 13 44.29 0.50 6.27
C ASP A 13 42.87 0.78 6.75
N GLU A 14 42.68 1.86 7.52
CA GLU A 14 41.37 2.35 7.99
C GLU A 14 40.32 2.43 6.86
N VAL A 15 40.73 2.81 5.64
CA VAL A 15 39.83 2.93 4.49
C VAL A 15 39.44 1.55 3.95
N GLN A 16 40.29 0.53 4.11
CA GLN A 16 39.97 -0.87 3.77
C GLN A 16 39.05 -1.48 4.83
N THR A 17 39.33 -1.28 6.12
CA THR A 17 38.41 -1.65 7.22
C THR A 17 37.03 -1.03 7.03
N PHE A 18 36.95 0.27 6.74
CA PHE A 18 35.67 0.96 6.54
C PHE A 18 34.92 0.45 5.30
N LYS A 19 35.61 0.17 4.19
CA LYS A 19 35.00 -0.46 3.00
C LYS A 19 34.55 -1.89 3.26
N ALA A 20 35.31 -2.68 4.02
CA ALA A 20 34.92 -4.02 4.42
C ALA A 20 33.64 -4.00 5.28
N LEU A 21 33.52 -3.05 6.22
CA LEU A 21 32.30 -2.84 7.01
C LEU A 21 31.09 -2.46 6.16
N ILE A 22 31.25 -1.60 5.14
CA ILE A 22 30.18 -1.32 4.16
C ILE A 22 29.75 -2.60 3.42
N THR A 23 30.69 -3.46 3.02
CA THR A 23 30.36 -4.72 2.33
C THR A 23 29.72 -5.74 3.27
N VAL A 24 30.19 -5.86 4.52
CA VAL A 24 29.54 -6.71 5.55
C VAL A 24 28.12 -6.24 5.81
N HIS A 25 27.89 -4.93 5.97
CA HIS A 25 26.56 -4.35 6.13
C HIS A 25 25.64 -4.70 4.95
N LYS A 26 26.11 -4.52 3.71
CA LYS A 26 25.36 -4.91 2.51
C LYS A 26 25.08 -6.41 2.44
N VAL A 27 26.03 -7.26 2.78
CA VAL A 27 25.83 -8.73 2.78
C VAL A 27 24.88 -9.18 3.91
N LEU A 28 24.76 -8.41 5.00
CA LEU A 28 23.74 -8.57 6.05
C LEU A 28 22.36 -7.96 5.70
N GLN A 29 22.21 -7.41 4.50
CA GLN A 29 20.98 -6.71 4.05
C GLN A 29 20.46 -7.25 2.70
N GLU A 30 21.36 -7.66 1.81
CA GLU A 30 21.12 -8.09 0.42
C GLU A 30 21.63 -9.54 0.17
N GLY A 31 22.05 -10.26 1.24
CA GLY A 31 22.59 -11.62 1.17
C GLY A 31 21.62 -12.72 1.60
N HIS A 32 22.00 -13.99 1.36
CA HIS A 32 21.17 -15.16 1.71
C HIS A 32 20.88 -15.22 3.23
N PRO A 33 19.67 -15.58 3.70
CA PRO A 33 19.27 -15.47 5.12
C PRO A 33 20.21 -16.16 6.12
N ILE A 34 20.79 -17.31 5.73
CA ILE A 34 21.79 -18.03 6.53
C ILE A 34 23.01 -17.18 6.91
N THR A 35 23.28 -16.10 6.17
CA THR A 35 24.42 -15.20 6.38
C THR A 35 24.29 -14.40 7.68
N VAL A 36 23.06 -14.06 8.10
CA VAL A 36 22.82 -13.44 9.41
C VAL A 36 23.12 -14.44 10.53
N LYS A 37 22.67 -15.70 10.35
CA LYS A 37 22.91 -16.83 11.27
C LYS A 37 24.40 -17.17 11.39
N GLU A 38 25.15 -17.18 10.29
CA GLU A 38 26.62 -17.31 10.30
C GLU A 38 27.33 -16.10 10.93
N ALA A 39 26.84 -14.87 10.69
CA ALA A 39 27.48 -13.66 11.19
C ALA A 39 27.48 -13.56 12.72
N GLN A 40 26.51 -14.19 13.41
CA GLN A 40 26.53 -14.34 14.88
C GLN A 40 27.84 -14.96 15.38
N ALA A 41 28.37 -15.97 14.66
CA ALA A 41 29.65 -16.60 14.99
C ALA A 41 30.88 -15.73 14.66
N HIS A 42 30.68 -14.62 13.94
CA HIS A 42 31.71 -13.67 13.55
C HIS A 42 31.65 -12.33 14.30
N VAL A 43 30.72 -12.15 15.25
CA VAL A 43 30.69 -10.96 16.15
C VAL A 43 32.03 -10.68 16.83
N PRO A 44 32.77 -11.67 17.40
CA PRO A 44 34.09 -11.40 18.00
C PRO A 44 35.16 -10.90 17.02
N TRP A 45 34.96 -11.11 15.71
CA TRP A 45 35.83 -10.57 14.67
C TRP A 45 35.50 -9.10 14.38
N LEU A 46 34.22 -8.69 14.41
CA LEU A 46 33.82 -7.28 14.28
C LEU A 46 34.40 -6.43 15.42
N ASP A 47 34.23 -6.88 16.67
CA ASP A 47 34.85 -6.32 17.88
C ASP A 47 36.41 -6.24 17.76
N SER A 48 37.04 -7.19 17.05
CA SER A 48 38.48 -7.12 16.78
C SER A 48 38.88 -5.97 15.85
N LEU A 49 37.99 -5.50 14.96
CA LEU A 49 38.23 -4.34 14.09
C LEU A 49 38.26 -3.03 14.90
N VAL A 50 37.47 -2.93 15.98
CA VAL A 50 37.50 -1.79 16.92
C VAL A 50 38.85 -1.71 17.62
N ARG A 51 39.36 -2.84 18.12
CA ARG A 51 40.69 -2.93 18.74
C ARG A 51 41.84 -2.59 17.78
N GLY A 52 41.63 -2.76 16.48
CA GLY A 52 42.61 -2.42 15.45
C GLY A 52 42.81 -0.92 15.19
N VAL A 53 41.90 -0.04 15.64
CA VAL A 53 41.92 1.39 15.26
C VAL A 53 42.04 2.32 16.47
N ALA A 54 43.29 2.64 16.82
CA ALA A 54 43.63 3.55 17.92
C ALA A 54 43.34 5.02 17.60
N GLY A 55 42.78 5.76 18.57
CA GLY A 55 42.54 7.21 18.48
C GLY A 55 41.52 7.59 17.40
N GLU A 56 41.76 8.69 16.68
CA GLU A 56 40.94 9.11 15.54
C GLU A 56 41.26 8.36 14.23
N GLY A 57 42.39 7.66 14.18
CA GLY A 57 42.99 7.15 12.95
C GLY A 57 43.68 8.26 12.13
N LEU A 58 44.75 7.89 11.40
CA LEU A 58 45.53 8.80 10.54
C LEU A 58 44.68 9.48 9.47
N ARG A 59 43.57 8.87 9.05
CA ARG A 59 42.69 9.38 7.99
C ARG A 59 41.36 9.93 8.52
N GLY A 60 41.15 9.92 9.84
CA GLY A 60 39.89 10.32 10.47
C GLY A 60 38.75 9.39 10.10
N TYR A 61 38.99 8.08 10.18
CA TYR A 61 37.97 7.04 10.04
C TYR A 61 37.79 6.24 11.35
N GLY A 62 38.64 6.42 12.37
CA GLY A 62 38.54 5.68 13.64
C GLY A 62 37.20 5.82 14.37
N PRO A 63 36.64 7.05 14.54
CA PRO A 63 35.31 7.21 15.12
C PRO A 63 34.23 6.53 14.27
N LEU A 64 34.31 6.69 12.95
CA LEU A 64 33.36 6.10 12.00
C LEU A 64 33.40 4.56 12.02
N ILE A 65 34.58 3.94 12.14
CA ILE A 65 34.75 2.49 12.22
C ILE A 65 34.14 1.95 13.52
N ARG A 66 34.37 2.63 14.65
CA ARG A 66 33.82 2.21 15.95
C ARG A 66 32.30 2.27 15.98
N GLU A 67 31.72 3.36 15.51
CA GLU A 67 30.26 3.53 15.47
C GLU A 67 29.61 2.53 14.50
N TYR A 68 30.25 2.24 13.36
CA TYR A 68 29.76 1.25 12.39
C TYR A 68 29.79 -0.18 12.99
N VAL A 69 30.85 -0.56 13.70
CA VAL A 69 30.90 -1.86 14.37
C VAL A 69 29.83 -1.94 15.46
N PHE A 70 29.69 -0.91 16.31
CA PHE A 70 28.66 -0.88 17.35
C PHE A 70 27.24 -1.02 16.80
N TYR A 71 26.95 -0.37 15.67
CA TYR A 71 25.67 -0.52 14.96
C TYR A 71 25.49 -1.94 14.38
N LEU A 72 26.51 -2.53 13.75
CA LEU A 72 26.42 -3.90 13.21
C LEU A 72 26.30 -4.96 14.31
N GLU A 73 26.96 -4.78 15.45
CA GLU A 73 26.81 -5.63 16.63
C GLU A 73 25.41 -5.51 17.23
N SER A 74 24.86 -4.30 17.29
CA SER A 74 23.48 -4.06 17.76
C SER A 74 22.43 -4.65 16.81
N LYS A 75 22.64 -4.55 15.49
CA LYS A 75 21.83 -5.24 14.48
C LYS A 75 21.88 -6.75 14.66
N LEU A 76 23.06 -7.33 14.87
CA LEU A 76 23.20 -8.77 15.13
C LEU A 76 22.59 -9.17 16.49
N ALA A 77 22.62 -8.31 17.51
CA ALA A 77 21.92 -8.53 18.77
C ALA A 77 20.40 -8.59 18.56
N PHE A 78 19.81 -7.64 17.82
CA PHE A 78 18.40 -7.65 17.44
C PHE A 78 18.00 -8.95 16.71
N HIS A 79 18.75 -9.33 15.67
CA HIS A 79 18.53 -10.59 14.93
C HIS A 79 18.75 -11.86 15.78
N ARG A 80 19.38 -11.75 16.95
CA ARG A 80 19.52 -12.84 17.94
C ARG A 80 18.39 -12.84 18.97
N GLN A 81 17.82 -11.68 19.28
CA GLN A 81 16.68 -11.52 20.19
C GLN A 81 15.34 -11.85 19.51
N HIS A 82 15.21 -11.54 18.21
CA HIS A 82 14.03 -11.76 17.38
C HIS A 82 14.37 -12.68 16.19
N PRO A 83 14.48 -14.02 16.38
CA PRO A 83 14.94 -14.96 15.35
C PRO A 83 14.05 -15.05 14.11
N GLU A 84 12.79 -14.63 14.20
CA GLU A 84 11.83 -14.56 13.09
C GLU A 84 12.34 -13.69 11.92
N PHE A 85 13.12 -12.64 12.21
CA PHE A 85 13.77 -11.79 11.18
C PHE A 85 14.96 -12.47 10.49
N ASN A 86 15.24 -13.75 10.76
CA ASN A 86 16.29 -14.55 10.10
C ASN A 86 15.77 -15.51 9.01
N GLY A 87 14.46 -15.55 8.76
CA GLY A 87 13.86 -16.28 7.63
C GLY A 87 13.70 -17.81 7.80
N GLU A 88 13.93 -18.37 8.99
CA GLU A 88 13.59 -19.77 9.28
C GLU A 88 12.12 -19.89 9.72
N CYS A 89 11.26 -20.24 8.77
CA CYS A 89 9.81 -20.38 8.96
C CYS A 89 9.45 -21.78 9.53
N PRO A 90 8.95 -21.91 10.78
CA PRO A 90 8.80 -23.19 11.46
C PRO A 90 7.47 -23.91 11.17
N VAL A 91 7.09 -24.07 9.89
CA VAL A 91 5.85 -24.76 9.49
C VAL A 91 6.10 -25.95 8.57
N SER A 92 6.12 -27.15 9.18
CA SER A 92 6.10 -28.45 8.51
C SER A 92 4.71 -28.88 7.99
N ASN A 93 3.74 -27.96 7.89
CA ASN A 93 2.32 -28.25 7.68
C ASN A 93 1.57 -27.26 6.75
N LEU A 94 2.26 -26.61 5.80
CA LEU A 94 1.63 -25.72 4.80
C LEU A 94 2.04 -26.06 3.36
N SER A 95 1.16 -25.73 2.41
CA SER A 95 1.24 -26.16 1.01
C SER A 95 2.35 -25.45 0.22
N THR A 96 3.04 -26.21 -0.64
CA THR A 96 4.16 -25.75 -1.48
C THR A 96 3.84 -24.60 -2.44
N ALA A 97 2.56 -24.33 -2.74
CA ALA A 97 2.15 -23.15 -3.51
C ALA A 97 2.54 -21.83 -2.81
N THR A 98 2.34 -21.74 -1.49
CA THR A 98 2.62 -20.53 -0.69
C THR A 98 4.12 -20.22 -0.60
N ILE A 99 4.96 -21.27 -0.65
CA ILE A 99 6.42 -21.16 -0.56
C ILE A 99 6.99 -20.37 -1.76
N SER A 100 6.37 -20.46 -2.95
CA SER A 100 6.84 -19.74 -4.14
C SER A 100 6.63 -18.22 -4.08
N GLU A 101 5.65 -17.74 -3.32
CA GLU A 101 5.37 -16.29 -3.21
C GLU A 101 6.08 -15.70 -1.97
N LEU A 102 6.08 -16.41 -0.83
CA LEU A 102 6.82 -15.98 0.37
C LEU A 102 8.34 -15.92 0.15
N CYS A 103 8.96 -16.92 -0.50
CA CYS A 103 10.41 -16.96 -0.65
C CYS A 103 11.01 -15.89 -1.58
N ILE A 104 10.18 -15.15 -2.34
CA ILE A 104 10.65 -14.04 -3.18
C ILE A 104 10.70 -12.71 -2.40
N ASN A 105 9.92 -12.55 -1.32
CA ASN A 105 9.88 -11.33 -0.51
C ASN A 105 11.02 -11.20 0.52
N VAL A 106 11.72 -12.31 0.84
CA VAL A 106 12.78 -12.37 1.88
C VAL A 106 13.98 -11.44 1.59
N GLU A 107 14.15 -10.98 0.36
CA GLU A 107 15.37 -10.30 -0.11
C GLU A 107 15.53 -8.83 0.33
N ARG A 108 14.59 -8.26 1.13
CA ARG A 108 14.69 -6.88 1.66
C ARG A 108 14.04 -6.68 3.03
N LEU A 109 14.81 -6.16 3.98
CA LEU A 109 14.41 -5.57 5.28
C LEU A 109 13.44 -4.35 5.20
N GLY A 110 12.76 -4.12 4.07
CA GLY A 110 11.86 -2.99 3.84
C GLY A 110 10.59 -3.31 3.04
N LEU A 111 10.24 -4.59 2.94
CA LEU A 111 8.95 -5.07 2.42
C LEU A 111 8.27 -6.10 3.35
N PHE A 112 8.79 -6.31 4.56
CA PHE A 112 8.14 -7.18 5.55
C PHE A 112 6.85 -6.51 6.02
N GLU A 113 5.70 -7.15 5.78
CA GLU A 113 4.39 -6.60 6.12
C GLU A 113 3.80 -7.27 7.37
N TYR A 114 2.89 -6.59 8.07
CA TYR A 114 2.42 -7.03 9.39
C TYR A 114 1.68 -8.37 9.35
N GLU A 115 1.02 -8.69 8.23
CA GLU A 115 0.38 -9.99 8.02
C GLU A 115 1.40 -11.14 7.90
N GLU A 116 2.59 -10.89 7.34
CA GLU A 116 3.70 -11.87 7.34
C GLU A 116 4.19 -12.10 8.78
N TYR A 117 4.36 -11.05 9.60
CA TYR A 117 4.78 -11.17 11.00
C TYR A 117 3.76 -11.97 11.86
N ILE A 118 2.46 -11.68 11.77
CA ILE A 118 1.43 -12.45 12.49
C ILE A 118 1.37 -13.90 12.01
N SER A 119 1.35 -14.12 10.69
CA SER A 119 1.23 -15.49 10.14
C SER A 119 2.44 -16.37 10.44
N LEU A 120 3.63 -15.78 10.61
CA LEU A 120 4.84 -16.48 11.06
C LEU A 120 4.82 -16.87 12.55
N LYS A 121 4.25 -16.02 13.42
CA LYS A 121 4.42 -16.15 14.89
C LYS A 121 3.24 -16.81 15.61
N SER A 122 2.04 -16.83 15.01
CA SER A 122 0.86 -17.59 15.47
C SER A 122 0.35 -17.30 16.90
N ILE A 123 0.84 -16.25 17.56
CA ILE A 123 0.46 -15.84 18.91
C ILE A 123 0.30 -14.31 18.91
N ASN A 124 -0.86 -13.81 19.34
CA ASN A 124 -1.15 -12.38 19.40
C ASN A 124 -0.96 -11.84 20.83
N ASP A 125 0.27 -11.55 21.23
CA ASP A 125 0.57 -10.82 22.47
C ASP A 125 0.98 -9.36 22.17
N PRO A 126 0.17 -8.34 22.53
CA PRO A 126 0.52 -6.93 22.33
C PRO A 126 1.78 -6.48 23.07
N ASN A 127 2.17 -7.14 24.17
CA ASN A 127 3.36 -6.75 24.95
C ASN A 127 4.64 -7.05 24.17
N GLU A 128 4.73 -8.23 23.54
CA GLU A 128 5.85 -8.62 22.69
C GLU A 128 5.95 -7.69 21.47
N GLY A 129 4.80 -7.29 20.90
CA GLY A 129 4.75 -6.29 19.84
C GLY A 129 5.28 -4.91 20.27
N TYR A 130 4.99 -4.48 21.50
CA TYR A 130 5.53 -3.25 22.09
C TYR A 130 7.06 -3.30 22.23
N GLU A 131 7.62 -4.43 22.68
CA GLU A 131 9.07 -4.64 22.80
C GLU A 131 9.76 -4.63 21.42
N THR A 132 9.25 -5.39 20.43
CA THR A 132 9.81 -5.40 19.06
C THR A 132 9.81 -4.00 18.42
N ILE A 133 8.76 -3.19 18.60
CA ILE A 133 8.76 -1.78 18.14
C ILE A 133 9.82 -0.96 18.87
N THR A 134 9.93 -1.12 20.19
CA THR A 134 10.87 -0.37 21.04
C THR A 134 12.33 -0.61 20.65
N ASP A 135 12.68 -1.86 20.33
CA ASP A 135 14.01 -2.29 19.87
C ASP A 135 14.31 -1.80 18.45
N LEU A 136 13.35 -1.89 17.52
CA LEU A 136 13.50 -1.37 16.16
C LEU A 136 13.67 0.16 16.14
N MET A 137 12.95 0.88 17.01
CA MET A 137 13.19 2.31 17.23
C MET A 137 14.58 2.57 17.83
N ALA A 138 15.13 1.67 18.65
CA ALA A 138 16.50 1.81 19.17
C ALA A 138 17.57 1.63 18.07
N LEU A 139 17.39 0.66 17.16
CA LEU A 139 18.24 0.57 15.94
C LEU A 139 18.11 1.82 15.06
N GLN A 140 16.92 2.42 14.97
CA GLN A 140 16.71 3.65 14.21
C GLN A 140 17.39 4.87 14.85
N ASP A 141 17.41 4.98 16.18
CA ASP A 141 18.20 6.00 16.90
C ASP A 141 19.72 5.79 16.68
N GLN A 142 20.21 4.56 16.56
CA GLN A 142 21.62 4.28 16.23
C GLN A 142 21.98 4.67 14.79
N ILE A 143 21.10 4.44 13.81
CA ILE A 143 21.30 4.93 12.44
C ILE A 143 21.38 6.48 12.44
N ASP A 144 20.52 7.14 13.22
CA ASP A 144 20.53 8.61 13.37
C ASP A 144 21.81 9.13 14.06
N ALA A 145 22.36 8.41 15.03
CA ALA A 145 23.66 8.73 15.63
C ALA A 145 24.81 8.57 14.61
N PHE A 146 24.87 7.43 13.92
CA PHE A 146 25.95 7.14 12.99
C PHE A 146 25.93 8.03 11.74
N GLN A 147 24.75 8.37 11.19
CA GLN A 147 24.66 9.29 10.06
C GLN A 147 25.16 10.70 10.41
N LYS A 148 24.83 11.22 11.60
CA LYS A 148 25.37 12.50 12.11
C LYS A 148 26.89 12.45 12.26
N LEU A 149 27.44 11.31 12.69
CA LEU A 149 28.89 11.11 12.74
C LEU A 149 29.51 11.12 11.33
N ILE A 150 28.87 10.49 10.33
CA ILE A 150 29.32 10.53 8.93
C ILE A 150 29.33 11.95 8.37
N PHE A 151 28.23 12.70 8.50
CA PHE A 151 28.14 14.08 7.99
C PHE A 151 29.14 15.03 8.66
N SER A 152 29.33 14.94 9.99
CA SER A 152 30.32 15.75 10.71
C SER A 152 31.78 15.43 10.34
N HIS A 153 32.04 14.24 9.78
CA HIS A 153 33.37 13.84 9.29
C HIS A 153 33.60 14.13 7.79
N PHE A 154 32.69 14.84 7.12
CA PHE A 154 32.92 15.34 5.76
C PHE A 154 33.98 16.45 5.75
N ARG A 155 35.07 16.23 5.00
CA ARG A 155 36.15 17.21 4.84
C ARG A 155 35.93 18.05 3.58
N SER A 156 36.36 19.31 3.54
CA SER A 156 36.10 20.25 2.43
C SER A 156 36.91 19.99 1.15
N GLY A 157 37.08 18.74 0.75
CA GLY A 157 37.83 18.31 -0.44
C GLY A 157 37.28 17.02 -1.05
N ALA A 158 37.75 16.67 -2.26
CA ALA A 158 37.12 15.68 -3.15
C ALA A 158 37.10 14.21 -2.68
N ASN A 159 37.55 13.89 -1.46
CA ASN A 159 37.81 12.52 -0.99
C ASN A 159 36.74 11.97 -0.01
N ASN A 160 35.48 12.45 -0.11
CA ASN A 160 34.38 12.00 0.77
C ASN A 160 33.56 10.83 0.23
N GLU A 161 33.73 10.42 -1.03
CA GLU A 161 32.93 9.36 -1.69
C GLU A 161 32.85 8.06 -0.87
N CYS A 162 33.95 7.67 -0.23
CA CYS A 162 33.99 6.49 0.64
C CYS A 162 33.15 6.64 1.92
N ARG A 163 33.05 7.85 2.49
CA ARG A 163 32.17 8.15 3.64
C ARG A 163 30.71 8.17 3.21
N ILE A 164 30.42 8.82 2.07
CA ILE A 164 29.08 8.87 1.47
C ILE A 164 28.58 7.46 1.10
N SER A 165 29.47 6.56 0.68
CA SER A 165 29.14 5.16 0.37
C SER A 165 28.57 4.38 1.56
N ALA A 166 28.87 4.77 2.81
CA ALA A 166 28.26 4.16 3.99
C ALA A 166 26.79 4.57 4.19
N LEU A 167 26.35 5.70 3.64
CA LEU A 167 24.96 6.14 3.69
C LEU A 167 24.04 5.28 2.83
N VAL A 168 24.56 4.56 1.82
CA VAL A 168 23.77 3.71 0.91
C VAL A 168 22.93 2.67 1.67
N PRO A 169 23.54 1.70 2.42
CA PRO A 169 22.75 0.72 3.16
C PRO A 169 21.98 1.34 4.35
N LEU A 170 22.47 2.43 4.96
CA LEU A 170 21.77 3.12 6.06
C LEU A 170 20.45 3.76 5.59
N VAL A 171 20.39 4.35 4.40
CA VAL A 171 19.15 4.88 3.80
C VAL A 171 18.19 3.74 3.43
N GLN A 172 18.70 2.61 2.93
CA GLN A 172 17.89 1.42 2.66
C GLN A 172 17.30 0.84 3.96
N GLU A 173 18.09 0.76 5.03
CA GLU A 173 17.69 0.15 6.31
C GLU A 173 16.74 1.03 7.12
N SER A 174 17.07 2.32 7.30
CA SER A 174 16.21 3.26 8.02
C SER A 174 14.82 3.38 7.40
N TYR A 175 14.71 3.31 6.08
CA TYR A 175 13.44 3.30 5.37
C TYR A 175 12.65 2.01 5.60
N GLY A 176 13.33 0.87 5.66
CA GLY A 176 12.71 -0.42 5.95
C GLY A 176 12.18 -0.52 7.36
N ILE A 177 13.01 -0.18 8.35
CA ILE A 177 12.64 -0.10 9.78
C ILE A 177 11.45 0.86 9.97
N TYR A 178 11.50 2.05 9.36
CA TYR A 178 10.40 3.02 9.40
C TYR A 178 9.09 2.45 8.81
N LYS A 179 9.15 1.79 7.64
CA LYS A 179 7.98 1.15 7.01
C LYS A 179 7.36 0.09 7.91
N PHE A 180 8.18 -0.75 8.55
CA PHE A 180 7.71 -1.81 9.44
C PHE A 180 7.10 -1.23 10.73
N ILE A 181 7.78 -0.29 11.41
CA ILE A 181 7.23 0.39 12.60
C ILE A 181 5.89 1.05 12.27
N THR A 182 5.75 1.70 11.11
CA THR A 182 4.49 2.32 10.67
C THR A 182 3.35 1.29 10.54
N SER A 183 3.63 0.11 9.96
CA SER A 183 2.65 -0.98 9.86
C SER A 183 2.30 -1.57 11.22
N MET A 184 3.31 -1.79 12.06
CA MET A 184 3.16 -2.45 13.35
C MET A 184 2.42 -1.56 14.36
N LEU A 185 2.67 -0.25 14.38
CA LEU A 185 1.91 0.72 15.18
C LEU A 185 0.44 0.79 14.76
N ARG A 186 0.16 0.89 13.46
CA ARG A 186 -1.22 0.87 12.92
C ARG A 186 -1.99 -0.37 13.39
N ALA A 187 -1.39 -1.55 13.31
CA ALA A 187 -2.10 -2.78 13.64
C ALA A 187 -2.09 -3.14 15.14
N MET A 188 -1.10 -2.69 15.91
CA MET A 188 -1.16 -2.66 17.38
C MET A 188 -2.35 -1.82 17.87
N HIS A 189 -2.61 -0.69 17.20
CA HIS A 189 -3.75 0.18 17.47
C HIS A 189 -5.08 -0.56 17.23
N THR A 190 -5.25 -1.17 16.06
CA THR A 190 -6.44 -1.99 15.72
C THR A 190 -6.63 -3.19 16.67
N THR A 191 -5.54 -3.80 17.15
CA THR A 191 -5.59 -5.00 18.00
C THR A 191 -5.85 -4.69 19.48
N THR A 192 -5.26 -3.61 20.00
CA THR A 192 -5.31 -3.29 21.43
C THR A 192 -6.51 -2.41 21.78
N GLY A 193 -6.90 -1.48 20.91
CA GLY A 193 -8.02 -0.56 21.13
C GLY A 193 -7.82 0.45 22.26
N ASP A 194 -6.62 0.51 22.86
CA ASP A 194 -6.24 1.43 23.94
C ASP A 194 -5.30 2.51 23.35
N GLU A 195 -5.84 3.72 23.22
CA GLU A 195 -5.09 4.87 22.70
C GLU A 195 -4.05 5.41 23.68
N GLU A 196 -4.24 5.25 24.99
CA GLU A 196 -3.36 5.83 26.02
C GLU A 196 -2.08 4.98 26.18
N ALA A 197 -2.21 3.66 26.09
CA ALA A 197 -1.08 2.73 26.18
C ALA A 197 -0.04 2.85 25.04
N LEU A 198 -0.44 3.32 23.85
CA LEU A 198 0.43 3.42 22.68
C LEU A 198 1.06 4.82 22.47
N GLU A 199 0.60 5.83 23.21
CA GLU A 199 1.05 7.22 23.02
C GLU A 199 2.57 7.43 23.15
N PRO A 200 3.29 6.80 24.11
CA PRO A 200 4.76 6.96 24.20
C PRO A 200 5.52 6.44 22.97
N LEU A 201 4.95 5.46 22.24
CA LEU A 201 5.51 4.99 20.97
C LEU A 201 5.13 5.93 19.81
N ARG A 202 3.94 6.53 19.83
CA ARG A 202 3.54 7.55 18.83
C ARG A 202 4.40 8.80 18.92
N GLU A 203 4.62 9.33 20.13
CA GLU A 203 5.55 10.46 20.35
C GLU A 203 6.98 10.16 19.86
N ARG A 204 7.49 8.96 20.16
CA ARG A 204 8.84 8.54 19.73
C ARG A 204 8.92 8.33 18.20
N TYR A 205 7.88 7.76 17.59
CA TYR A 205 7.77 7.61 16.13
C TYR A 205 7.79 8.96 15.42
N ASP A 206 6.97 9.92 15.86
CA ASP A 206 6.92 11.26 15.27
C ASP A 206 8.28 11.98 15.43
N ALA A 207 8.89 11.89 16.61
CA ALA A 207 10.23 12.43 16.86
C ALA A 207 11.31 11.78 15.98
N GLN A 208 11.15 10.53 15.55
CA GLN A 208 12.04 9.87 14.59
C GLN A 208 11.70 10.22 13.13
N HIS A 209 10.42 10.36 12.78
CA HIS A 209 9.95 10.80 11.45
C HIS A 209 10.62 12.11 11.03
N TYR A 210 10.57 13.15 11.87
CA TYR A 210 11.20 14.44 11.54
C TYR A 210 12.74 14.34 11.38
N ARG A 211 13.40 13.44 12.10
CA ARG A 211 14.85 13.17 11.92
C ARG A 211 15.12 12.49 10.58
N LEU A 212 14.29 11.52 10.17
CA LEU A 212 14.40 10.83 8.89
C LEU A 212 14.11 11.75 7.71
N VAL A 213 13.09 12.61 7.79
CA VAL A 213 12.81 13.66 6.79
C VAL A 213 14.04 14.54 6.58
N ARG A 214 14.68 14.97 7.67
CA ARG A 214 15.94 15.74 7.62
C ARG A 214 17.09 14.93 7.03
N PHE A 215 17.29 13.68 7.47
CA PHE A 215 18.35 12.80 6.99
C PHE A 215 18.26 12.53 5.49
N TYR A 216 17.05 12.25 4.97
CA TYR A 216 16.83 12.06 3.54
C TYR A 216 16.97 13.36 2.74
N TYR A 217 16.59 14.51 3.31
CA TYR A 217 16.89 15.81 2.69
C TYR A 217 18.40 16.05 2.58
N GLU A 218 19.16 15.85 3.67
CA GLU A 218 20.63 15.99 3.67
C GLU A 218 21.30 14.98 2.70
N CYS A 219 20.77 13.75 2.61
CA CYS A 219 21.19 12.76 1.61
C CYS A 219 20.85 13.16 0.16
N SER A 220 19.70 13.79 -0.09
CA SER A 220 19.26 14.17 -1.45
C SER A 220 20.17 15.22 -2.10
N ASN A 221 20.82 16.05 -1.27
CA ASN A 221 21.80 17.04 -1.70
C ASN A 221 23.15 16.42 -2.13
N LEU A 222 23.41 15.14 -1.82
CA LEU A 222 24.66 14.47 -2.17
C LEU A 222 24.57 13.81 -3.55
N ARG A 223 25.02 14.53 -4.60
CA ARG A 223 25.00 14.06 -6.01
C ARG A 223 25.61 12.66 -6.24
N TYR A 224 26.62 12.29 -5.46
CA TYR A 224 27.20 10.94 -5.49
C TYR A 224 26.20 9.88 -4.99
N LEU A 225 25.54 10.13 -3.87
CA LEU A 225 24.56 9.22 -3.26
C LEU A 225 23.31 9.05 -4.14
N THR A 226 22.76 10.16 -4.66
CA THR A 226 21.60 10.13 -5.56
C THR A 226 21.90 9.53 -6.94
N SER A 227 23.18 9.42 -7.33
CA SER A 227 23.58 8.62 -8.50
C SER A 227 23.53 7.11 -8.25
N LEU A 228 23.69 6.66 -6.99
CA LEU A 228 23.80 5.26 -6.59
C LEU A 228 22.45 4.67 -6.12
N ILE A 229 21.65 5.44 -5.39
CA ILE A 229 20.32 5.04 -4.91
C ILE A 229 19.27 6.14 -5.10
N THR A 230 18.02 5.73 -5.30
CA THR A 230 16.86 6.62 -5.17
C THR A 230 16.61 6.85 -3.69
N VAL A 231 16.98 8.03 -3.17
CA VAL A 231 16.69 8.41 -1.77
C VAL A 231 15.16 8.54 -1.59
N PRO A 232 14.55 7.85 -0.61
CA PRO A 232 13.11 7.95 -0.36
C PRO A 232 12.69 9.37 0.03
N LYS A 233 11.50 9.79 -0.39
CA LYS A 233 10.86 11.02 0.06
C LYS A 233 9.80 10.68 1.10
N LEU A 234 9.93 11.24 2.31
CA LEU A 234 8.91 11.18 3.35
C LEU A 234 8.04 12.46 3.31
N PRO A 235 6.76 12.38 3.74
CA PRO A 235 5.91 13.57 3.91
C PRO A 235 6.46 14.48 5.02
N GLN A 236 6.16 15.79 4.95
CA GLN A 236 6.65 16.75 5.95
C GLN A 236 6.03 16.56 7.33
N GLN A 237 4.81 16.01 7.41
CA GLN A 237 4.14 15.58 8.64
C GLN A 237 4.18 14.04 8.71
N PRO A 238 4.19 13.44 9.92
CA PRO A 238 4.08 12.00 10.08
C PRO A 238 2.76 11.48 9.47
N PRO A 239 2.75 10.27 8.88
CA PRO A 239 1.54 9.68 8.32
C PRO A 239 0.56 9.32 9.44
N ASN A 240 -0.73 9.52 9.21
CA ASN A 240 -1.75 9.17 10.20
C ASN A 240 -1.69 7.67 10.54
N LEU A 241 -1.56 7.38 11.84
CA LEU A 241 -1.55 6.01 12.38
C LEU A 241 -2.96 5.48 12.69
N LEU A 242 -3.99 6.34 12.59
CA LEU A 242 -5.38 6.04 12.93
C LEU A 242 -6.29 5.75 11.72
N SER A 243 -5.82 5.92 10.47
CA SER A 243 -6.63 5.70 9.27
C SER A 243 -6.23 4.46 8.46
N GLU A 244 -7.23 3.65 8.15
CA GLU A 244 -7.18 2.53 7.20
C GLU A 244 -7.17 3.05 5.76
N ASP A 245 -6.05 3.65 5.35
CA ASP A 245 -5.75 3.92 3.95
C ASP A 245 -4.68 2.93 3.46
N GLU A 246 -5.08 2.02 2.56
CA GLU A 246 -4.22 1.16 1.76
C GLU A 246 -3.65 1.96 0.57
N ASP A 247 -2.34 2.23 0.55
CA ASP A 247 -1.59 2.29 -0.71
C ASP A 247 -0.07 2.26 -0.43
N ARG A 248 0.65 1.29 -1.02
CA ARG A 248 2.10 1.14 -0.84
C ARG A 248 2.83 0.82 -2.16
N PRO A 249 3.56 1.78 -2.74
CA PRO A 249 4.39 1.52 -3.92
C PRO A 249 5.59 0.59 -3.63
N ALA A 250 5.85 -0.32 -4.55
CA ALA A 250 7.05 -1.17 -4.57
C ALA A 250 8.28 -0.41 -5.13
N LEU A 251 9.48 -0.73 -4.63
CA LEU A 251 10.74 -0.07 -5.01
C LEU A 251 11.65 -0.95 -5.90
N PRO A 252 12.41 -0.36 -6.83
CA PRO A 252 13.00 -1.08 -7.97
C PRO A 252 14.22 -1.95 -7.62
N LYS A 253 14.58 -2.87 -8.51
CA LYS A 253 15.93 -3.48 -8.59
C LYS A 253 16.82 -2.66 -9.54
N ARG A 254 18.15 -2.72 -9.33
CA ARG A 254 19.19 -1.97 -10.07
C ARG A 254 20.30 -2.94 -10.55
N PRO A 255 21.31 -2.54 -11.36
CA PRO A 255 21.45 -3.15 -12.68
C PRO A 255 22.73 -3.97 -12.88
N ALA A 256 22.68 -4.89 -13.85
CA ALA A 256 23.85 -5.56 -14.40
C ALA A 256 24.24 -4.94 -15.76
N LYS A 257 25.45 -4.36 -15.81
CA LYS A 257 26.25 -4.02 -17.00
C LYS A 257 27.40 -5.05 -17.06
N GLU A 258 28.01 -5.41 -18.18
CA GLU A 258 27.79 -5.09 -19.61
C GLU A 258 28.49 -6.18 -20.44
N VAL A 259 27.98 -6.51 -21.63
CA VAL A 259 28.73 -7.26 -22.65
C VAL A 259 28.43 -6.62 -24.00
N GLU A 260 29.43 -5.99 -24.60
CA GLU A 260 29.29 -5.28 -25.88
C GLU A 260 29.24 -6.26 -27.07
N LYS A 261 28.67 -5.80 -28.19
CA LYS A 261 28.54 -6.55 -29.45
C LYS A 261 29.28 -5.88 -30.59
N GLU A 262 29.80 -6.69 -31.50
CA GLU A 262 30.39 -6.27 -32.78
C GLU A 262 29.37 -5.56 -33.69
N PRO A 263 29.85 -4.64 -34.54
CA PRO A 263 29.27 -4.37 -35.85
C PRO A 263 30.27 -4.64 -37.02
N THR A 264 29.74 -4.84 -38.23
CA THR A 264 30.45 -5.41 -39.41
C THR A 264 30.70 -4.34 -40.53
N PRO A 265 31.18 -4.63 -41.79
CA PRO A 265 32.14 -3.78 -42.55
C PRO A 265 31.51 -3.13 -43.82
N PRO A 266 32.15 -2.86 -45.01
CA PRO A 266 33.55 -2.79 -45.50
C PRO A 266 33.82 -1.41 -46.23
N PRO A 267 34.40 -1.19 -47.46
CA PRO A 267 35.35 -1.89 -48.36
C PRO A 267 36.46 -1.00 -49.06
N LYS A 268 37.22 -1.57 -50.02
CA LYS A 268 38.07 -0.97 -51.12
C LYS A 268 39.49 -0.46 -50.77
N SER A 269 40.55 -0.56 -51.62
CA SER A 269 40.88 -1.31 -52.88
C SER A 269 42.37 -1.05 -53.28
N LEU A 270 43.20 -1.94 -53.90
CA LEU A 270 43.46 -2.21 -55.37
C LEU A 270 44.71 -3.19 -55.50
N ILE A 271 44.77 -4.34 -56.21
CA ILE A 271 45.03 -4.66 -57.68
C ILE A 271 46.48 -4.31 -58.20
N PRO A 272 47.26 -5.06 -59.08
CA PRO A 272 47.23 -6.45 -59.67
C PRO A 272 48.59 -7.27 -59.90
N ASP A 273 48.50 -8.60 -60.20
CA ASP A 273 49.08 -9.55 -61.25
C ASP A 273 50.55 -9.49 -61.81
N PRO A 274 51.11 -10.45 -62.66
CA PRO A 274 50.60 -11.66 -63.39
C PRO A 274 51.48 -12.99 -63.44
N GLU A 275 51.26 -13.92 -64.42
CA GLU A 275 51.61 -15.39 -64.51
C GLU A 275 52.56 -15.81 -65.72
N PRO A 276 52.49 -16.95 -66.52
CA PRO A 276 52.28 -18.44 -66.36
C PRO A 276 53.21 -19.41 -67.25
N ILE A 277 52.90 -20.75 -67.38
CA ILE A 277 53.11 -21.76 -68.53
C ILE A 277 53.89 -23.12 -68.30
N ASN A 278 53.58 -24.20 -69.08
CA ASN A 278 53.87 -25.68 -68.93
C ASN A 278 54.87 -26.31 -70.00
N ASP A 279 55.04 -27.63 -70.38
CA ASP A 279 54.40 -28.99 -70.14
C ASP A 279 55.24 -30.25 -70.64
N PHE A 280 54.75 -31.49 -70.39
CA PHE A 280 54.94 -32.84 -71.07
C PHE A 280 56.24 -33.74 -70.98
N TRP A 281 56.26 -34.95 -71.60
CA TRP A 281 57.05 -36.19 -71.23
C TRP A 281 57.98 -36.92 -72.30
N SER A 282 59.04 -37.61 -71.80
CA SER A 282 59.69 -38.93 -72.14
C SER A 282 60.58 -39.30 -73.39
N THR A 283 61.88 -39.61 -73.13
CA THR A 283 62.73 -40.86 -73.35
C THR A 283 63.21 -41.43 -74.73
N GLU A 284 64.53 -41.84 -74.77
CA GLU A 284 65.16 -43.08 -75.39
C GLU A 284 66.32 -42.91 -76.44
N ALA A 285 67.22 -43.93 -76.53
CA ALA A 285 68.21 -44.31 -77.60
C ALA A 285 69.74 -44.09 -77.38
N LYS A 286 70.57 -44.97 -78.01
CA LYS A 286 72.01 -45.23 -77.73
C LYS A 286 72.71 -45.99 -78.89
N ARG A 287 74.04 -46.25 -78.79
CA ARG A 287 74.72 -47.54 -79.18
C ARG A 287 75.42 -47.73 -80.56
N GLN A 288 76.39 -46.87 -80.91
CA GLN A 288 77.48 -47.16 -81.88
C GLN A 288 78.76 -46.45 -81.37
N GLN A 289 79.83 -47.07 -80.82
CA GLN A 289 80.36 -48.45 -80.95
C GLN A 289 80.71 -48.79 -82.42
N GLU A 290 81.86 -49.40 -82.78
CA GLU A 290 82.96 -49.92 -81.93
C GLU A 290 84.31 -50.10 -82.69
N GLU A 291 84.30 -50.23 -84.02
CA GLU A 291 84.98 -51.39 -84.64
C GLU A 291 86.41 -51.21 -85.18
N TYR A 292 86.99 -50.00 -85.25
CA TYR A 292 88.34 -49.83 -85.84
C TYR A 292 89.51 -50.20 -84.89
N GLU A 293 89.23 -50.99 -83.85
CA GLU A 293 90.21 -51.55 -82.89
C GLU A 293 91.24 -52.51 -83.52
N ALA A 294 91.12 -52.89 -84.79
CA ALA A 294 91.78 -54.08 -85.35
C ALA A 294 93.23 -53.89 -85.87
N GLU A 295 93.66 -52.68 -86.26
CA GLU A 295 95.00 -52.44 -86.86
C GLU A 295 96.16 -52.38 -85.83
N GLN A 296 95.77 -52.58 -84.57
CA GLN A 296 96.44 -53.25 -83.45
C GLN A 296 97.48 -54.35 -83.82
N ARG A 297 98.18 -54.88 -82.80
CA ARG A 297 99.04 -56.08 -82.85
C ARG A 297 100.36 -55.97 -83.60
N ARG A 298 100.49 -55.20 -84.70
CA ARG A 298 101.75 -55.19 -85.48
C ARG A 298 102.87 -54.30 -84.91
N LEU A 299 102.56 -53.10 -84.39
CA LEU A 299 103.52 -52.37 -83.55
C LEU A 299 103.75 -53.07 -82.19
N GLN A 300 102.77 -53.88 -81.77
CA GLN A 300 102.66 -54.39 -80.41
C GLN A 300 103.84 -55.28 -80.02
N GLN A 301 104.36 -56.15 -80.89
CA GLN A 301 105.47 -57.03 -80.52
C GLN A 301 106.82 -56.31 -80.27
N GLN A 302 107.06 -55.13 -80.85
CA GLN A 302 108.24 -54.32 -80.51
C GLN A 302 108.00 -53.45 -79.27
N TRP A 303 106.74 -53.12 -78.99
CA TRP A 303 106.32 -52.50 -77.74
C TRP A 303 106.43 -53.48 -76.57
N ASP A 304 106.00 -54.74 -76.74
CA ASP A 304 105.84 -55.76 -75.69
C ASP A 304 107.13 -56.04 -74.88
N ASP A 305 108.32 -56.07 -75.50
CA ASP A 305 109.57 -56.32 -74.77
C ASP A 305 110.06 -55.11 -73.97
N GLN A 306 109.88 -53.89 -74.49
CA GLN A 306 110.16 -52.67 -73.73
C GLN A 306 109.11 -52.46 -72.63
N GLN A 307 107.85 -52.79 -72.93
CA GLN A 307 106.75 -52.75 -71.98
C GLN A 307 106.93 -53.80 -70.88
N ARG A 308 107.47 -55.00 -71.15
CA ARG A 308 107.72 -56.03 -70.12
C ARG A 308 108.61 -55.54 -68.97
N GLN A 309 109.68 -54.79 -69.26
CA GLN A 309 110.51 -54.18 -68.21
C GLN A 309 109.78 -53.06 -67.47
N GLN A 310 109.00 -52.24 -68.20
CA GLN A 310 108.22 -51.16 -67.60
C GLN A 310 107.07 -51.66 -66.73
N LEU A 311 106.42 -52.78 -67.11
CA LEU A 311 105.33 -53.42 -66.37
C LEU A 311 105.78 -53.95 -65.01
N LEU A 312 106.98 -54.52 -64.92
CA LEU A 312 107.53 -55.03 -63.66
C LEU A 312 107.74 -53.90 -62.64
N ALA A 313 108.31 -52.78 -63.07
CA ALA A 313 108.47 -51.59 -62.23
C ALA A 313 107.11 -50.96 -61.86
N GLN A 314 106.19 -50.86 -62.83
CA GLN A 314 104.86 -50.29 -62.62
C GLN A 314 103.97 -51.16 -61.71
N GLN A 315 104.10 -52.49 -61.76
CA GLN A 315 103.34 -53.40 -60.89
C GLN A 315 103.80 -53.35 -59.43
N GLN A 316 105.09 -53.08 -59.15
CA GLN A 316 105.53 -52.79 -57.77
C GLN A 316 104.89 -51.47 -57.27
N ALA A 317 105.06 -50.39 -58.03
CA ALA A 317 104.47 -49.09 -57.68
C ALA A 317 102.93 -49.12 -57.53
N GLN A 318 102.21 -49.97 -58.28
CA GLN A 318 100.76 -50.13 -58.11
C GLN A 318 100.38 -50.84 -56.81
N ARG A 319 101.14 -51.86 -56.36
CA ARG A 319 100.86 -52.53 -55.07
C ARG A 319 101.09 -51.59 -53.90
N ASP A 320 102.20 -50.86 -53.92
CA ASP A 320 102.54 -49.87 -52.89
C ASP A 320 101.46 -48.76 -52.81
N PHE A 321 100.86 -48.38 -53.94
CA PHE A 321 99.77 -47.41 -54.02
C PHE A 321 98.41 -47.98 -53.57
N GLU A 322 98.09 -49.25 -53.89
CA GLU A 322 96.87 -49.91 -53.38
C GLU A 322 96.92 -50.11 -51.86
N GLU A 323 98.07 -50.48 -51.28
CA GLU A 323 98.22 -50.58 -49.83
C GLU A 323 98.06 -49.22 -49.14
N GLN A 324 98.64 -48.15 -49.72
CA GLN A 324 98.41 -46.79 -49.21
C GLN A 324 96.95 -46.34 -49.31
N GLN A 325 96.25 -46.62 -50.42
CA GLN A 325 94.82 -46.31 -50.53
C GLN A 325 93.97 -47.10 -49.53
N ARG A 326 94.26 -48.39 -49.31
CA ARG A 326 93.55 -49.20 -48.32
C ARG A 326 93.73 -48.66 -46.91
N LEU A 327 94.96 -48.38 -46.49
CA LEU A 327 95.27 -47.81 -45.18
C LEU A 327 94.59 -46.45 -44.97
N GLN A 328 94.56 -45.60 -46.00
CA GLN A 328 93.92 -44.28 -45.93
C GLN A 328 92.39 -44.38 -45.86
N ALA A 329 91.78 -45.30 -46.61
CA ALA A 329 90.33 -45.55 -46.54
C ALA A 329 89.91 -46.16 -45.19
N GLU A 330 90.72 -47.06 -44.62
CA GLU A 330 90.46 -47.67 -43.31
C GLU A 330 90.59 -46.63 -42.17
N GLN A 331 91.58 -45.73 -42.22
CA GLN A 331 91.67 -44.60 -41.30
C GLN A 331 90.46 -43.65 -41.42
N GLN A 332 90.03 -43.29 -42.63
CA GLN A 332 88.86 -42.42 -42.82
C GLN A 332 87.58 -43.04 -42.27
N ARG A 333 87.38 -44.36 -42.48
CA ARG A 333 86.23 -45.08 -41.95
C ARG A 333 86.24 -45.13 -40.40
N LEU A 334 87.39 -45.44 -39.79
CA LEU A 334 87.54 -45.43 -38.33
C LEU A 334 87.29 -44.02 -37.74
N ALA A 335 87.76 -42.96 -38.39
CA ALA A 335 87.51 -41.60 -37.97
C ALA A 335 86.03 -41.21 -38.06
N GLN A 336 85.33 -41.62 -39.12
CA GLN A 336 83.88 -41.39 -39.27
C GLN A 336 83.07 -42.16 -38.21
N GLU A 337 83.45 -43.39 -37.90
CA GLU A 337 82.81 -44.23 -36.89
C GLU A 337 83.07 -43.73 -35.45
N GLN A 338 84.25 -43.17 -35.17
CA GLN A 338 84.53 -42.43 -33.93
C GLN A 338 83.67 -41.16 -33.81
N LEU A 339 83.61 -40.33 -34.84
CA LEU A 339 82.91 -39.04 -34.81
C LEU A 339 81.39 -39.23 -34.62
N LEU A 340 80.81 -40.28 -35.23
CA LEU A 340 79.41 -40.66 -35.01
C LEU A 340 79.15 -41.10 -33.56
N ARG A 341 80.11 -41.79 -32.94
CA ARG A 341 80.02 -42.26 -31.55
C ARG A 341 80.12 -41.11 -30.56
N ASP A 342 81.04 -40.17 -30.76
CA ASP A 342 81.16 -38.94 -29.96
C ASP A 342 79.87 -38.09 -30.04
N GLN A 343 79.28 -37.93 -31.22
CA GLN A 343 78.03 -37.18 -31.39
C GLN A 343 76.87 -37.81 -30.60
N TYR A 344 76.75 -39.14 -30.61
CA TYR A 344 75.74 -39.85 -29.83
C TYR A 344 75.99 -39.76 -28.32
N GLN A 345 77.27 -39.76 -27.91
CA GLN A 345 77.67 -39.65 -26.51
C GLN A 345 77.43 -38.23 -25.96
N GLN A 346 77.69 -37.18 -26.75
CA GLN A 346 77.37 -35.78 -26.39
C GLN A 346 75.86 -35.55 -26.23
N GLN A 347 75.02 -36.02 -27.15
CA GLN A 347 73.54 -35.91 -26.98
C GLN A 347 73.07 -36.63 -25.71
N THR A 348 73.64 -37.80 -25.41
CA THR A 348 73.27 -38.58 -24.21
C THR A 348 73.70 -37.86 -22.92
N GLN A 349 74.90 -37.26 -22.89
CA GLN A 349 75.37 -36.49 -21.73
C GLN A 349 74.62 -35.18 -21.53
N GLY A 350 74.29 -34.44 -22.60
CA GLY A 350 73.51 -33.19 -22.50
C GLY A 350 72.16 -33.42 -21.83
N ARG A 351 71.44 -34.46 -22.26
CA ARG A 351 70.12 -34.82 -21.68
C ARG A 351 70.21 -35.32 -20.24
N LEU A 352 71.32 -35.96 -19.86
CA LEU A 352 71.59 -36.34 -18.47
C LEU A 352 71.86 -35.11 -17.60
N ALA A 353 72.62 -34.13 -18.10
CA ALA A 353 72.91 -32.89 -17.38
C ALA A 353 71.65 -32.02 -17.16
N GLU A 354 70.75 -31.93 -18.17
CA GLU A 354 69.44 -31.28 -18.00
C GLU A 354 68.62 -31.97 -16.90
N LEU A 355 68.51 -33.30 -16.92
CA LEU A 355 67.76 -34.06 -15.91
C LEU A 355 68.37 -33.98 -14.50
N GLU A 356 69.70 -33.91 -14.37
CA GLU A 356 70.36 -33.64 -13.08
C GLU A 356 70.06 -32.21 -12.59
N GLN A 357 70.07 -31.22 -13.48
CA GLN A 357 69.75 -29.83 -13.14
C GLN A 357 68.27 -29.67 -12.71
N GLU A 358 67.33 -30.35 -13.38
CA GLU A 358 65.94 -30.43 -12.95
C GLU A 358 65.80 -31.13 -11.59
N ASN A 359 66.52 -32.25 -11.35
CA ASN A 359 66.47 -32.95 -10.06
C ASN A 359 67.00 -32.08 -8.91
N LEU A 360 68.05 -31.29 -9.14
CA LEU A 360 68.59 -30.33 -8.17
C LEU A 360 67.60 -29.20 -7.88
N ASN A 361 66.95 -28.63 -8.89
CA ASN A 361 65.91 -27.62 -8.72
C ASN A 361 64.70 -28.16 -7.94
N ALA A 362 64.25 -29.39 -8.24
CA ALA A 362 63.16 -30.04 -7.53
C ALA A 362 63.48 -30.28 -6.04
N ARG A 363 64.71 -30.70 -5.72
CA ARG A 363 65.19 -30.81 -4.32
C ARG A 363 65.22 -29.45 -3.62
N ALA A 364 65.72 -28.41 -4.28
CA ALA A 364 65.78 -27.05 -3.73
C ALA A 364 64.39 -26.42 -3.51
N GLN A 365 63.37 -26.83 -4.26
CA GLN A 365 61.97 -26.53 -3.93
C GLN A 365 61.49 -27.33 -2.72
N TYR A 366 61.69 -28.65 -2.71
CA TYR A 366 61.24 -29.52 -1.62
C TYR A 366 61.83 -29.14 -0.24
N GLU A 367 63.09 -28.70 -0.19
CA GLU A 367 63.71 -28.18 1.04
C GLU A 367 63.08 -26.85 1.51
N ARG A 368 62.66 -25.98 0.59
CA ARG A 368 61.94 -24.74 0.93
C ARG A 368 60.55 -25.06 1.44
N ASP A 369 59.83 -25.97 0.80
CA ASP A 369 58.48 -26.36 1.19
C ASP A 369 58.47 -27.08 2.55
N GLN A 370 59.48 -27.93 2.82
CA GLN A 370 59.78 -28.48 4.16
C GLN A 370 59.94 -27.38 5.22
N LEU A 371 60.78 -26.38 4.96
CA LEU A 371 61.03 -25.28 5.90
C LEU A 371 59.77 -24.44 6.15
N MET A 372 58.96 -24.26 5.12
CA MET A 372 57.73 -23.48 5.14
C MET A 372 56.61 -24.21 5.90
N LEU A 373 56.51 -25.54 5.73
CA LEU A 373 55.66 -26.42 6.55
C LEU A 373 56.04 -26.37 8.03
N GLN A 374 57.33 -26.43 8.39
CA GLN A 374 57.76 -26.32 9.80
C GLN A 374 57.38 -24.97 10.44
N GLN A 375 57.39 -23.88 9.66
CA GLN A 375 56.94 -22.56 10.13
C GLN A 375 55.42 -22.51 10.36
N TYR A 376 54.63 -23.20 9.52
CA TYR A 376 53.18 -23.34 9.78
C TYR A 376 52.89 -24.22 10.98
N ASP A 377 53.52 -25.39 11.12
CA ASP A 377 53.28 -26.34 12.21
C ASP A 377 53.55 -25.68 13.59
N LYS A 378 54.67 -24.95 13.71
CA LYS A 378 54.93 -24.13 14.89
C LYS A 378 53.85 -23.07 15.13
N ARG A 379 53.42 -22.36 14.07
CA ARG A 379 52.42 -21.28 14.18
C ARG A 379 51.02 -21.79 14.54
N VAL A 380 50.65 -22.99 14.11
CA VAL A 380 49.42 -23.67 14.55
C VAL A 380 49.52 -23.96 16.05
N LYS A 381 50.64 -24.52 16.52
CA LYS A 381 50.87 -24.83 17.93
C LYS A 381 50.84 -23.60 18.84
N ASP A 382 51.50 -22.52 18.42
CA ASP A 382 51.48 -21.22 19.12
C ASP A 382 50.03 -20.66 19.20
N LEU A 383 49.16 -20.95 18.20
CA LEU A 383 47.75 -20.54 18.20
C LEU A 383 46.86 -21.46 19.06
N GLU A 384 47.09 -22.77 19.09
CA GLU A 384 46.39 -23.71 19.96
C GLU A 384 46.59 -23.38 21.45
N GLU A 385 47.81 -23.00 21.83
CA GLU A 385 48.12 -22.60 23.21
C GLU A 385 47.41 -21.29 23.61
N GLN A 386 47.34 -20.31 22.68
CA GLN A 386 46.54 -19.08 22.87
C GLN A 386 45.03 -19.37 22.95
N LEU A 387 44.52 -20.32 22.15
CA LEU A 387 43.11 -20.72 22.15
C LEU A 387 42.72 -21.36 23.50
N ASN A 388 43.59 -22.20 24.07
CA ASN A 388 43.38 -22.79 25.39
C ASN A 388 43.39 -21.72 26.51
N GLN A 389 44.31 -20.75 26.46
CA GLN A 389 44.33 -19.64 27.43
C GLN A 389 43.07 -18.75 27.33
N LEU A 390 42.62 -18.45 26.11
CA LEU A 390 41.37 -17.72 25.88
C LEU A 390 40.16 -18.48 26.42
N ASN A 391 40.07 -19.79 26.16
CA ASN A 391 38.97 -20.64 26.62
C ASN A 391 38.90 -20.70 28.16
N SER A 392 40.05 -20.80 28.85
CA SER A 392 40.12 -20.71 30.32
C SER A 392 39.63 -19.35 30.86
N ASN A 393 40.03 -18.25 30.22
CA ASN A 393 39.56 -16.91 30.62
C ASN A 393 38.05 -16.71 30.37
N TYR A 394 37.52 -17.22 29.25
CA TYR A 394 36.08 -17.20 28.97
C TYR A 394 35.28 -18.01 29.99
N SER A 395 35.76 -19.20 30.37
CA SER A 395 35.12 -20.01 31.41
C SER A 395 35.03 -19.28 32.76
N LEU A 396 36.11 -18.58 33.15
CA LEU A 396 36.14 -17.79 34.39
C LEU A 396 35.19 -16.58 34.32
N GLN A 397 35.13 -15.90 33.17
CA GLN A 397 34.23 -14.76 32.98
C GLN A 397 32.75 -15.18 32.94
N ASN A 398 32.42 -16.35 32.39
CA ASN A 398 31.05 -16.87 32.43
C ASN A 398 30.59 -17.14 33.86
N SER A 399 31.39 -17.83 34.68
CA SER A 399 31.04 -18.07 36.09
C SER A 399 30.74 -16.76 36.84
N SER A 400 31.52 -15.70 36.59
CA SER A 400 31.28 -14.37 37.18
C SER A 400 30.02 -13.67 36.66
N LYS A 401 29.54 -14.01 35.46
CA LYS A 401 28.27 -13.50 34.90
C LYS A 401 27.09 -14.29 35.44
N ASP A 402 27.22 -15.61 35.59
CA ASP A 402 26.17 -16.47 36.13
C ASP A 402 25.83 -16.08 37.59
N ASP A 403 26.83 -15.76 38.41
CA ASP A 403 26.63 -15.21 39.76
C ASP A 403 25.90 -13.85 39.76
N GLN A 404 26.21 -12.96 38.80
CA GLN A 404 25.52 -11.67 38.64
C GLN A 404 24.07 -11.85 38.17
N ILE A 405 23.81 -12.75 37.21
CA ILE A 405 22.47 -13.10 36.73
C ILE A 405 21.64 -13.64 37.89
N ARG A 406 22.21 -14.50 38.73
CA ARG A 406 21.55 -15.07 39.91
C ARG A 406 21.17 -13.99 40.94
N ALA A 407 22.07 -13.04 41.22
CA ALA A 407 21.80 -11.91 42.10
C ALA A 407 20.70 -10.99 41.55
N LEU A 408 20.66 -10.76 40.22
CA LEU A 408 19.60 -9.98 39.57
C LEU A 408 18.24 -10.70 39.61
N GLN A 409 18.21 -12.02 39.37
CA GLN A 409 16.99 -12.83 39.48
C GLN A 409 16.39 -12.77 40.90
N GLU A 410 17.23 -12.78 41.94
CA GLU A 410 16.79 -12.66 43.33
C GLU A 410 16.19 -11.27 43.64
N GLN A 411 16.75 -10.21 43.05
CA GLN A 411 16.15 -8.86 43.11
C GLN A 411 14.82 -8.79 42.36
N VAL A 412 14.72 -9.35 41.15
CA VAL A 412 13.46 -9.38 40.37
C VAL A 412 12.36 -10.12 41.12
N ASN A 413 12.67 -11.28 41.73
CA ASN A 413 11.73 -12.01 42.58
C ASN A 413 11.29 -11.20 43.81
N THR A 414 12.22 -10.45 44.42
CA THR A 414 11.91 -9.54 45.53
C THR A 414 10.97 -8.40 45.10
N TRP A 415 11.16 -7.82 43.91
CA TRP A 415 10.25 -6.81 43.36
C TRP A 415 8.88 -7.39 42.99
N ARG A 416 8.84 -8.56 42.34
CA ARG A 416 7.61 -9.28 42.02
C ARG A 416 6.74 -9.50 43.26
N SER A 417 7.35 -9.94 44.36
CA SER A 417 6.68 -10.12 45.66
C SER A 417 6.08 -8.80 46.20
N LYS A 418 6.81 -7.68 46.11
CA LYS A 418 6.29 -6.35 46.48
C LYS A 418 5.10 -5.92 45.61
N TYR A 419 5.17 -6.11 44.29
CA TYR A 419 4.08 -5.77 43.38
C TYR A 419 2.85 -6.67 43.60
N GLU A 420 3.03 -7.95 43.90
CA GLU A 420 1.92 -8.86 44.21
C GLU A 420 1.24 -8.50 45.55
N ALA A 421 2.01 -8.10 46.56
CA ALA A 421 1.48 -7.58 47.82
C ALA A 421 0.71 -6.26 47.61
N LEU A 422 1.24 -5.35 46.78
CA LEU A 422 0.59 -4.09 46.42
C LEU A 422 -0.72 -4.32 45.64
N ALA A 423 -0.73 -5.26 44.69
CA ALA A 423 -1.93 -5.63 43.92
C ALA A 423 -3.02 -6.22 44.82
N LYS A 424 -2.65 -7.06 45.80
CA LYS A 424 -3.60 -7.55 46.83
C LYS A 424 -4.18 -6.41 47.67
N LEU A 425 -3.35 -5.44 48.05
CA LEU A 425 -3.78 -4.27 48.83
C LEU A 425 -4.74 -3.36 48.02
N TYR A 426 -4.48 -3.12 46.73
CA TYR A 426 -5.42 -2.44 45.83
C TYR A 426 -6.71 -3.23 45.62
N SER A 427 -6.64 -4.56 45.47
CA SER A 427 -7.83 -5.41 45.35
C SER A 427 -8.69 -5.35 46.61
N GLN A 428 -8.06 -5.39 47.79
CA GLN A 428 -8.73 -5.27 49.08
C GLN A 428 -9.38 -3.88 49.24
N LEU A 429 -8.65 -2.80 48.94
CA LEU A 429 -9.19 -1.43 49.00
C LEU A 429 -10.36 -1.22 48.02
N ARG A 430 -10.30 -1.82 46.80
CA ARG A 430 -11.40 -1.83 45.84
C ARG A 430 -12.62 -2.58 46.38
N GLN A 431 -12.41 -3.67 47.12
CA GLN A 431 -13.46 -4.48 47.72
C GLN A 431 -14.12 -3.75 48.91
N GLU A 432 -13.32 -3.13 49.79
CA GLU A 432 -13.79 -2.25 50.87
C GLU A 432 -14.56 -1.04 50.32
N HIS A 433 -14.12 -0.44 49.20
CA HIS A 433 -14.83 0.65 48.53
C HIS A 433 -16.16 0.20 47.89
N LEU A 434 -16.23 -1.02 47.35
CA LEU A 434 -17.48 -1.61 46.84
C LEU A 434 -18.47 -1.91 47.98
N ASP A 435 -18.00 -2.41 49.12
CA ASP A 435 -18.84 -2.63 50.30
C ASP A 435 -19.27 -1.30 50.96
N LEU A 436 -18.43 -0.26 50.94
CA LEU A 436 -18.81 1.11 51.30
C LEU A 436 -19.87 1.68 50.36
N LEU A 437 -19.80 1.40 49.05
CA LEU A 437 -20.86 1.76 48.09
C LEU A 437 -22.15 0.97 48.33
N GLN A 438 -22.08 -0.34 48.60
CA GLN A 438 -23.27 -1.15 48.91
C GLN A 438 -23.92 -0.71 50.23
N THR A 439 -23.14 -0.51 51.29
CA THR A 439 -23.65 -0.03 52.58
C THR A 439 -24.21 1.38 52.46
N THR A 440 -23.55 2.29 51.75
CA THR A 440 -24.09 3.63 51.44
C THR A 440 -25.37 3.57 50.62
N LYS A 441 -25.49 2.69 49.62
CA LYS A 441 -26.74 2.45 48.88
C LYS A 441 -27.83 1.90 49.79
N SER A 442 -27.50 0.98 50.70
CA SER A 442 -28.42 0.44 51.70
C SER A 442 -28.88 1.50 52.70
N LEU A 443 -27.99 2.42 53.10
CA LEU A 443 -28.28 3.54 53.99
C LEU A 443 -29.14 4.59 53.29
N LYS A 444 -28.88 4.91 52.01
CA LYS A 444 -29.75 5.76 51.20
C LYS A 444 -31.14 5.15 51.00
N LEU A 445 -31.24 3.82 50.78
CA LEU A 445 -32.53 3.12 50.70
C LEU A 445 -33.26 3.07 52.04
N LYS A 446 -32.56 2.83 53.15
CA LYS A 446 -33.13 2.89 54.51
C LYS A 446 -33.55 4.31 54.88
N ALA A 447 -32.79 5.34 54.49
CA ALA A 447 -33.12 6.73 54.70
C ALA A 447 -34.33 7.15 53.85
N ALA A 448 -34.41 6.73 52.58
CA ALA A 448 -35.58 6.96 51.73
C ALA A 448 -36.82 6.25 52.28
N SER A 449 -36.70 5.00 52.72
CA SER A 449 -37.81 4.25 53.34
C SER A 449 -38.23 4.83 54.70
N ALA A 450 -37.28 5.32 55.50
CA ALA A 450 -37.56 5.99 56.76
C ALA A 450 -38.19 7.37 56.53
N GLN A 451 -37.73 8.13 55.53
CA GLN A 451 -38.34 9.39 55.12
C GLN A 451 -39.76 9.15 54.60
N GLU A 452 -39.99 8.13 53.77
CA GLU A 452 -41.35 7.80 53.31
C GLU A 452 -42.25 7.34 54.47
N ALA A 453 -41.72 6.62 55.45
CA ALA A 453 -42.45 6.29 56.68
C ALA A 453 -42.72 7.52 57.56
N ILE A 454 -41.81 8.48 57.61
CA ILE A 454 -41.98 9.78 58.27
C ILE A 454 -43.04 10.60 57.53
N ASP A 455 -42.98 10.72 56.20
CA ASP A 455 -43.95 11.45 55.38
C ASP A 455 -45.35 10.81 55.46
N ARG A 456 -45.45 9.47 55.48
CA ARG A 456 -46.71 8.76 55.75
C ARG A 456 -47.20 9.03 57.17
N ARG A 457 -46.33 8.97 58.19
CA ARG A 457 -46.69 9.34 59.57
C ARG A 457 -47.13 10.81 59.64
N GLU A 458 -46.47 11.72 58.96
CA GLU A 458 -46.73 13.15 59.01
C GLU A 458 -47.98 13.52 58.18
N ARG A 459 -48.32 12.76 57.13
CA ARG A 459 -49.65 12.78 56.53
C ARG A 459 -50.71 12.29 57.52
N LEU A 460 -50.52 11.14 58.15
CA LEU A 460 -51.43 10.65 59.20
C LEU A 460 -51.52 11.60 60.40
N GLU A 461 -50.46 12.35 60.72
CA GLU A 461 -50.44 13.33 61.80
C GLU A 461 -51.10 14.66 61.37
N ARG A 462 -51.01 15.05 60.09
CA ARG A 462 -51.82 16.13 59.49
C ARG A 462 -53.29 15.74 59.42
N GLU A 463 -53.61 14.53 58.99
CA GLU A 463 -54.97 13.97 58.94
C GLU A 463 -55.56 13.79 60.35
N MET A 464 -54.76 13.42 61.35
CA MET A 464 -55.19 13.44 62.75
C MET A 464 -55.32 14.86 63.29
N LYS A 465 -54.54 15.84 62.81
CA LYS A 465 -54.71 17.25 63.19
C LYS A 465 -55.95 17.87 62.53
N THR A 466 -56.26 17.58 61.27
CA THR A 466 -57.53 17.97 60.65
C THR A 466 -58.69 17.22 61.28
N LYS A 467 -58.60 15.91 61.52
CA LYS A 467 -59.67 15.16 62.23
C LYS A 467 -59.85 15.60 63.68
N ASN A 468 -58.81 16.06 64.37
CA ASN A 468 -58.95 16.69 65.69
C ASN A 468 -59.52 18.12 65.60
N LEU A 469 -59.31 18.84 64.50
CA LEU A 469 -59.98 20.11 64.20
C LEU A 469 -61.46 19.87 63.89
N GLU A 470 -61.78 18.90 63.04
CA GLU A 470 -63.13 18.41 62.77
C GLU A 470 -63.80 17.86 64.04
N LEU A 471 -63.06 17.19 64.93
CA LEU A 471 -63.58 16.78 66.24
C LEU A 471 -63.80 17.97 67.17
N ALA A 472 -62.92 18.97 67.17
CA ALA A 472 -63.09 20.20 67.94
C ALA A 472 -64.25 21.06 67.41
N ASP A 473 -64.47 21.09 66.10
CA ASP A 473 -65.61 21.74 65.46
C ASP A 473 -66.90 20.92 65.61
N MET A 474 -66.86 19.58 65.56
CA MET A 474 -67.98 18.74 65.99
C MET A 474 -68.27 18.86 67.49
N ILE A 475 -67.28 19.16 68.35
CA ILE A 475 -67.51 19.48 69.76
C ILE A 475 -68.13 20.88 69.89
N ARG A 476 -67.67 21.88 69.13
CA ARG A 476 -68.31 23.20 69.06
C ARG A 476 -69.73 23.11 68.51
N GLU A 477 -70.01 22.23 67.55
CA GLU A 477 -71.35 21.97 67.02
C GLU A 477 -72.21 21.16 67.98
N ARG A 478 -71.64 20.18 68.70
CA ARG A 478 -72.29 19.51 69.83
C ARG A 478 -72.66 20.51 70.92
N ASP A 479 -71.81 21.49 71.20
CA ASP A 479 -72.05 22.47 72.27
C ASP A 479 -73.00 23.57 71.82
N ARG A 480 -72.96 24.00 70.54
CA ARG A 480 -74.05 24.78 69.92
C ARG A 480 -75.38 24.00 69.98
N ALA A 481 -75.38 22.71 69.65
CA ALA A 481 -76.57 21.86 69.67
C ALA A 481 -77.05 21.54 71.08
N LEU A 482 -76.17 21.45 72.09
CA LEU A 482 -76.53 21.33 73.50
C LEU A 482 -77.15 22.63 74.01
N HIS A 483 -76.56 23.78 73.69
CA HIS A 483 -77.14 25.09 74.03
C HIS A 483 -78.49 25.30 73.33
N GLU A 484 -78.64 24.91 72.06
CA GLU A 484 -79.92 25.00 71.34
C GLU A 484 -80.95 23.99 71.87
N ARG A 485 -80.53 22.77 72.24
CA ARG A 485 -81.40 21.77 72.91
C ARG A 485 -81.87 22.27 74.27
N ASP A 486 -81.00 22.90 75.06
CA ASP A 486 -81.38 23.48 76.36
C ASP A 486 -82.30 24.71 76.17
N ARG A 487 -82.10 25.49 75.09
CA ARG A 487 -82.99 26.59 74.67
C ARG A 487 -84.38 26.08 74.27
N ILE A 488 -84.45 24.94 73.57
CA ILE A 488 -85.71 24.25 73.22
C ILE A 488 -86.37 23.62 74.46
N SER A 489 -85.58 23.05 75.38
CA SER A 489 -86.07 22.41 76.62
C SER A 489 -86.77 23.41 77.57
N GLY A 490 -86.45 24.71 77.47
CA GLY A 490 -87.14 25.77 78.21
C GLY A 490 -88.62 25.94 77.82
N GLY A 491 -88.93 25.89 76.52
CA GLY A 491 -90.29 26.18 76.00
C GLY A 491 -91.36 25.21 76.51
N ASN A 492 -91.02 23.92 76.59
CA ASN A 492 -91.90 22.86 77.10
C ASN A 492 -92.30 23.03 78.58
N LYS A 493 -91.74 24.02 79.28
CA LYS A 493 -92.08 24.39 80.66
C LYS A 493 -93.06 25.57 80.76
N GLU A 494 -93.18 26.38 79.70
CA GLU A 494 -94.09 27.54 79.66
C GLU A 494 -95.51 27.17 79.23
N GLU A 495 -95.67 26.20 78.33
CA GLU A 495 -97.00 25.66 77.96
C GLU A 495 -97.73 25.09 79.18
N LEU A 496 -96.97 24.45 80.08
CA LEU A 496 -97.43 23.91 81.37
C LEU A 496 -97.78 25.01 82.41
N GLU A 497 -97.38 26.27 82.19
CA GLU A 497 -97.81 27.45 82.95
C GLU A 497 -99.02 28.15 82.31
N LYS A 498 -99.16 28.17 80.98
CA LYS A 498 -100.26 28.88 80.32
C LYS A 498 -101.59 28.11 80.36
N LEU A 499 -101.55 26.78 80.39
CA LEU A 499 -102.70 25.93 80.76
C LEU A 499 -103.27 26.25 82.16
N LYS A 500 -102.50 26.88 83.07
CA LYS A 500 -103.01 27.40 84.35
C LYS A 500 -103.68 28.79 84.26
N ARG A 501 -103.65 29.45 83.10
CA ARG A 501 -104.11 30.84 82.92
C ARG A 501 -105.18 31.03 81.85
N GLU A 502 -105.49 30.00 81.07
CA GLU A 502 -106.82 29.88 80.44
C GLU A 502 -107.92 29.83 81.52
N LEU A 503 -107.61 29.32 82.72
CA LEU A 503 -108.41 29.49 83.94
C LEU A 503 -108.71 30.97 84.31
N ARG A 504 -107.94 31.94 83.79
CA ARG A 504 -108.10 33.38 84.06
C ARG A 504 -109.07 34.08 83.10
N LEU A 505 -109.58 33.39 82.06
CA LEU A 505 -110.61 33.85 81.12
C LEU A 505 -111.87 34.45 81.79
N ALA A 506 -112.13 34.05 83.04
CA ALA A 506 -113.31 34.49 83.79
C ALA A 506 -113.22 35.94 84.31
N ILE A 507 -112.02 36.44 84.59
CA ILE A 507 -111.84 37.78 85.23
C ILE A 507 -111.72 38.89 84.18
N GLU A 508 -111.06 38.62 83.05
CA GLU A 508 -110.77 39.61 82.00
C GLU A 508 -112.04 40.16 81.32
N ARG A 509 -113.18 39.48 81.45
CA ARG A 509 -114.48 39.97 80.98
C ARG A 509 -115.18 40.95 81.94
N ALA A 510 -114.72 41.10 83.18
CA ALA A 510 -115.32 42.00 84.16
C ALA A 510 -114.68 43.41 84.12
N GLU A 511 -113.36 43.52 84.29
CA GLU A 511 -112.69 44.82 84.41
C GLU A 511 -112.66 45.65 83.12
N ASN A 512 -112.76 45.02 81.95
CA ASN A 512 -112.77 45.72 80.65
C ASN A 512 -114.01 46.60 80.45
N ALA A 513 -115.06 46.45 81.27
CA ALA A 513 -116.19 47.37 81.31
C ALA A 513 -115.93 48.63 82.17
N GLU A 514 -114.93 48.62 83.06
CA GLU A 514 -114.72 49.67 84.06
C GLU A 514 -113.59 50.64 83.70
N ARG A 515 -112.44 50.15 83.19
CA ARG A 515 -111.30 51.02 82.81
C ARG A 515 -111.53 51.84 81.54
N ALA A 516 -112.68 51.69 80.88
CA ALA A 516 -113.23 52.65 79.93
C ALA A 516 -113.40 54.08 80.52
N LYS A 517 -113.29 54.26 81.85
CA LYS A 517 -113.28 55.56 82.53
C LYS A 517 -111.88 56.08 82.92
N GLY A 518 -110.79 55.40 82.54
CA GLY A 518 -109.43 55.76 82.95
C GLY A 518 -108.60 56.57 81.93
N SER A 519 -109.07 56.72 80.69
CA SER A 519 -108.24 57.12 79.54
C SER A 519 -107.75 58.57 79.54
N GLU A 520 -108.42 59.48 80.25
CA GLU A 520 -108.30 60.92 79.98
C GLU A 520 -107.33 61.67 80.92
N ILE A 521 -106.86 61.04 82.01
CA ILE A 521 -106.20 61.76 83.12
C ILE A 521 -104.66 61.75 83.04
N SER A 522 -104.03 60.63 82.65
CA SER A 522 -102.56 60.52 82.71
C SER A 522 -101.85 61.26 81.56
N ALA A 523 -102.46 61.32 80.37
CA ALA A 523 -101.93 62.02 79.19
C ALA A 523 -101.72 63.54 79.39
N MET A 524 -102.31 64.11 80.43
CA MET A 524 -102.21 65.54 80.77
C MET A 524 -101.03 65.87 81.71
N LEU A 525 -100.51 64.89 82.47
CA LEU A 525 -99.90 65.19 83.78
C LEU A 525 -98.35 65.25 83.84
N SER A 526 -97.62 64.78 82.83
CA SER A 526 -96.15 64.93 82.80
C SER A 526 -95.51 65.21 81.44
N LYS A 527 -96.32 65.60 80.45
CA LYS A 527 -95.82 66.54 79.44
C LYS A 527 -95.41 67.89 80.07
N TYR A 528 -95.88 68.16 81.28
CA TYR A 528 -95.47 69.27 82.17
C TYR A 528 -94.51 68.89 83.31
N ASN A 529 -93.86 67.72 83.22
CA ASN A 529 -92.42 67.55 83.49
C ASN A 529 -91.75 67.26 82.12
N ARG A 530 -92.07 68.02 81.08
CA ARG A 530 -91.48 69.35 80.74
C ARG A 530 -90.01 69.13 80.39
N GLU A 531 -89.46 69.61 79.28
CA GLU A 531 -89.66 70.95 78.67
C GLU A 531 -89.36 72.10 79.66
N MET A 532 -89.05 71.77 80.92
CA MET A 532 -87.91 72.32 81.61
C MET A 532 -86.69 71.71 80.91
N ALA A 533 -85.76 72.55 80.47
CA ALA A 533 -84.86 73.17 81.43
C ALA A 533 -84.21 72.02 82.25
N ASP A 534 -83.28 71.26 81.65
CA ASP A 534 -82.28 71.79 80.74
C ASP A 534 -81.99 71.02 79.44
N LEU A 535 -82.02 71.81 78.37
CA LEU A 535 -80.94 72.02 77.42
C LEU A 535 -80.41 70.75 76.73
N GLU A 536 -80.68 70.52 75.45
CA GLU A 536 -80.59 71.47 74.31
C GLU A 536 -79.22 72.20 74.17
N GLU A 537 -78.28 72.01 75.11
CA GLU A 537 -76.90 72.49 75.04
C GLU A 537 -75.97 71.36 74.55
N ALA A 538 -76.15 70.15 75.08
CA ALA A 538 -75.26 69.02 74.79
C ALA A 538 -75.57 68.26 73.47
N LEU A 539 -76.81 68.28 72.98
CA LEU A 539 -77.18 67.72 71.65
C LEU A 539 -77.08 68.78 70.53
N ARG A 540 -76.15 69.74 70.64
CA ARG A 540 -75.90 70.75 69.59
C ARG A 540 -74.43 70.92 69.21
N ASN A 541 -73.51 71.00 70.18
CA ASN A 541 -72.15 71.47 69.90
C ASN A 541 -71.16 70.46 69.26
N LYS A 542 -71.37 69.14 69.34
CA LYS A 542 -70.34 68.15 68.93
C LYS A 542 -70.73 67.22 67.78
N ASN A 543 -71.69 66.29 67.94
CA ASN A 543 -71.90 65.26 66.90
C ASN A 543 -72.55 65.76 65.61
N ARG A 544 -73.20 66.94 65.63
CA ARG A 544 -73.63 67.62 64.39
C ARG A 544 -72.48 67.79 63.39
N ALA A 545 -71.25 68.02 63.88
CA ALA A 545 -70.06 68.19 63.06
C ALA A 545 -69.52 66.90 62.40
N LEU A 546 -70.11 65.72 62.67
CA LEU A 546 -69.69 64.44 62.08
C LEU A 546 -70.69 63.85 61.07
N GLU A 547 -71.95 64.28 61.08
CA GLU A 547 -72.97 63.80 60.13
C GLU A 547 -73.24 64.77 58.96
N GLU A 548 -73.05 66.08 59.15
CA GLU A 548 -73.19 67.07 58.06
C GLU A 548 -72.18 66.85 56.92
N ALA A 549 -71.01 66.25 57.20
CA ALA A 549 -69.90 66.13 56.25
C ALA A 549 -70.02 64.99 55.22
N ARG A 550 -71.00 64.08 55.32
CA ARG A 550 -70.96 62.79 54.57
C ARG A 550 -71.93 62.64 53.39
N ASN A 551 -73.03 63.40 53.31
CA ASN A 551 -74.03 63.19 52.24
C ASN A 551 -74.84 64.45 51.87
N SER A 552 -74.15 65.53 51.50
CA SER A 552 -74.76 66.66 50.79
C SER A 552 -73.90 67.08 49.60
N THR A 553 -73.93 66.28 48.54
CA THR A 553 -73.33 66.62 47.23
C THR A 553 -73.92 67.94 46.73
N GLY A 554 -73.11 69.00 46.73
CA GLY A 554 -73.58 70.34 46.35
C GLY A 554 -72.42 71.30 46.13
N GLU A 555 -72.08 71.48 44.84
CA GLU A 555 -71.21 72.53 44.31
C GLU A 555 -69.70 72.55 44.70
N ARG A 556 -68.88 72.34 43.67
CA ARG A 556 -67.83 73.27 43.18
C ARG A 556 -66.33 73.09 43.52
N ASP A 557 -65.61 72.79 42.43
CA ASP A 557 -64.62 73.72 41.83
C ASP A 557 -63.20 73.70 42.44
N HIS A 558 -62.55 72.54 42.33
CA HIS A 558 -61.08 72.43 42.50
C HIS A 558 -60.43 71.42 41.54
N ASP A 559 -61.03 70.24 41.35
CA ASP A 559 -60.41 69.11 40.61
C ASP A 559 -60.43 69.21 39.06
N HIS A 560 -60.62 70.41 38.49
CA HIS A 560 -60.56 70.64 37.05
C HIS A 560 -59.51 71.70 36.61
N ASP A 561 -58.97 72.51 37.51
CA ASP A 561 -57.89 73.47 37.17
C ASP A 561 -56.48 72.83 37.24
N LEU A 562 -56.32 71.80 38.08
CA LEU A 562 -55.08 71.02 38.19
C LEU A 562 -54.86 70.07 36.99
N ALA A 563 -55.93 69.38 36.56
CA ALA A 563 -55.87 68.38 35.49
C ALA A 563 -55.59 68.94 34.07
N LEU A 564 -55.64 70.27 33.89
CA LEU A 564 -55.28 70.93 32.63
C LEU A 564 -53.79 71.29 32.58
N ARG A 565 -53.17 71.78 33.68
CA ARG A 565 -51.72 72.04 33.72
C ARG A 565 -50.89 70.78 33.48
N GLU A 566 -51.28 69.69 34.12
CA GLU A 566 -50.61 68.38 33.98
C GLU A 566 -50.69 67.83 32.54
N LYS A 567 -51.62 68.33 31.71
CA LYS A 567 -51.75 67.99 30.28
C LYS A 567 -50.99 68.91 29.34
N ASP A 568 -50.91 70.20 29.62
CA ASP A 568 -50.12 71.14 28.81
C ASP A 568 -48.61 70.90 28.99
N GLU A 569 -48.14 70.62 30.21
CA GLU A 569 -46.74 70.26 30.47
C GLU A 569 -46.35 68.93 29.80
N GLU A 570 -47.27 67.95 29.71
CA GLU A 570 -47.07 66.73 28.91
C GLU A 570 -46.81 67.05 27.42
N ILE A 571 -47.58 67.97 26.83
CA ILE A 571 -47.49 68.31 25.39
C ILE A 571 -46.17 69.04 25.07
N GLU A 572 -45.66 69.86 25.99
CA GLU A 572 -44.37 70.55 25.79
C GLU A 572 -43.18 69.59 25.95
N VAL A 573 -43.28 68.59 26.85
CA VAL A 573 -42.31 67.49 26.96
C VAL A 573 -42.35 66.56 25.73
N TYR A 574 -43.54 66.26 25.18
CA TYR A 574 -43.65 65.49 23.93
C TYR A 574 -43.09 66.24 22.70
N LYS A 575 -43.13 67.57 22.69
CA LYS A 575 -42.47 68.37 21.63
C LYS A 575 -40.96 68.34 21.75
N SER A 576 -40.40 68.63 22.93
CA SER A 576 -38.94 68.62 23.11
C SER A 576 -38.34 67.24 22.87
N GLY A 577 -39.02 66.17 23.33
CA GLY A 577 -38.63 64.79 23.03
C GLY A 577 -38.65 64.45 21.54
N MET A 578 -39.58 65.00 20.75
CA MET A 578 -39.65 64.74 19.31
C MET A 578 -38.74 65.65 18.47
N GLU A 579 -38.46 66.88 18.89
CA GLU A 579 -37.42 67.73 18.29
C GLU A 579 -36.01 67.19 18.60
N GLN A 580 -35.79 66.67 19.81
CA GLN A 580 -34.54 66.01 20.18
C GLN A 580 -34.34 64.70 19.40
N ALA A 581 -35.38 63.87 19.25
CA ALA A 581 -35.34 62.71 18.38
C ALA A 581 -35.14 63.05 16.89
N LEU A 582 -35.63 64.21 16.42
CA LEU A 582 -35.39 64.69 15.05
C LEU A 582 -33.96 65.17 14.84
N MET A 583 -33.37 65.88 15.80
CA MET A 583 -31.94 66.24 15.77
C MET A 583 -31.05 65.00 15.80
N GLU A 584 -31.34 64.01 16.65
CA GLU A 584 -30.62 62.72 16.64
C GLU A 584 -30.74 62.01 15.27
N LEU A 585 -31.89 62.10 14.59
CA LEU A 585 -32.11 61.49 13.27
C LEU A 585 -31.40 62.25 12.13
N GLU A 586 -31.21 63.57 12.26
CA GLU A 586 -30.44 64.39 11.32
C GLU A 586 -28.92 64.24 11.53
N GLU A 587 -28.48 64.12 12.78
CA GLU A 587 -27.08 63.81 13.15
C GLU A 587 -26.71 62.35 12.80
N LEU A 588 -27.64 61.40 12.94
CA LEU A 588 -27.49 60.04 12.40
C LEU A 588 -27.40 60.02 10.88
N LYS A 589 -28.18 60.84 10.17
CA LYS A 589 -28.09 60.94 8.69
C LYS A 589 -26.77 61.51 8.19
N LEU A 590 -26.18 62.46 8.92
CA LEU A 590 -24.86 62.99 8.61
C LEU A 590 -23.76 61.95 8.86
N ASN A 591 -23.86 61.16 9.92
CA ASN A 591 -22.92 60.05 10.18
C ASN A 591 -23.14 58.83 9.26
N GLN A 592 -24.38 58.56 8.80
CA GLN A 592 -24.66 57.51 7.80
C GLN A 592 -23.82 57.69 6.53
N GLY A 593 -23.54 58.93 6.11
CA GLY A 593 -22.71 59.20 4.94
C GLY A 593 -21.28 58.63 5.01
N ASP A 594 -20.74 58.32 6.18
CA ASP A 594 -19.44 57.64 6.34
C ASP A 594 -19.57 56.21 6.89
N VAL A 595 -20.63 55.89 7.64
CA VAL A 595 -20.95 54.51 8.03
C VAL A 595 -21.36 53.66 6.81
N ASP A 596 -22.13 54.21 5.88
CA ASP A 596 -22.53 53.54 4.65
C ASP A 596 -21.32 53.37 3.72
N LYS A 597 -20.38 54.33 3.65
CA LYS A 597 -19.10 54.14 2.93
C LYS A 597 -18.23 53.07 3.59
N ALA A 598 -18.19 53.02 4.92
CA ALA A 598 -17.45 51.99 5.65
C ALA A 598 -18.09 50.60 5.43
N LEU A 599 -19.42 50.51 5.37
CA LEU A 599 -20.16 49.31 5.01
C LEU A 599 -19.92 48.91 3.56
N ASP A 600 -20.02 49.83 2.59
CA ASP A 600 -19.74 49.56 1.17
C ASP A 600 -18.28 49.07 1.00
N THR A 601 -17.31 49.73 1.64
CA THR A 601 -15.90 49.31 1.63
C THR A 601 -15.73 47.91 2.26
N GLN A 602 -16.45 47.64 3.37
CA GLN A 602 -16.41 46.35 4.05
C GLN A 602 -17.15 45.24 3.27
N ILE A 603 -18.16 45.59 2.48
CA ILE A 603 -18.88 44.70 1.56
C ILE A 603 -18.00 44.39 0.36
N ASP A 604 -17.33 45.39 -0.21
CA ASP A 604 -16.33 45.22 -1.28
C ASP A 604 -15.15 44.36 -0.80
N ASP A 605 -14.60 44.60 0.39
CA ASP A 605 -13.57 43.75 1.01
C ASP A 605 -14.06 42.31 1.21
N VAL A 606 -15.31 42.11 1.66
CA VAL A 606 -15.91 40.78 1.83
C VAL A 606 -16.10 40.09 0.48
N LEU A 607 -16.58 40.79 -0.55
CA LEU A 607 -16.77 40.28 -1.91
C LEU A 607 -15.44 39.97 -2.60
N LEU A 608 -14.44 40.84 -2.48
CA LEU A 608 -13.07 40.58 -2.94
C LEU A 608 -12.49 39.36 -2.22
N SER A 609 -12.71 39.22 -0.91
CA SER A 609 -12.27 38.04 -0.15
C SER A 609 -13.00 36.76 -0.56
N SER A 610 -14.26 36.82 -0.99
CA SER A 610 -15.03 35.65 -1.41
C SER A 610 -14.63 35.22 -2.81
N VAL A 611 -14.46 36.16 -3.74
CA VAL A 611 -13.91 35.93 -5.09
C VAL A 611 -12.48 35.37 -5.02
N ALA A 612 -11.63 35.87 -4.12
CA ALA A 612 -10.30 35.30 -3.88
C ALA A 612 -10.37 33.83 -3.44
N LYS A 613 -11.16 33.51 -2.40
CA LYS A 613 -11.35 32.13 -1.92
C LYS A 613 -11.95 31.20 -2.99
N ILE A 614 -12.85 31.71 -3.83
CA ILE A 614 -13.42 30.98 -4.97
C ILE A 614 -12.34 30.64 -6.00
N ASN A 615 -11.48 31.60 -6.34
CA ASN A 615 -10.36 31.38 -7.25
C ASN A 615 -9.33 30.41 -6.65
N ASP A 616 -9.01 30.49 -5.35
CA ASP A 616 -8.14 29.54 -4.65
C ASP A 616 -8.69 28.10 -4.72
N ILE A 617 -10.02 27.93 -4.58
CA ILE A 617 -10.68 26.62 -4.70
C ILE A 617 -10.60 26.10 -6.14
N ILE A 618 -10.83 26.95 -7.15
CA ILE A 618 -10.72 26.58 -8.57
C ILE A 618 -9.27 26.20 -8.90
N ASP A 619 -8.28 26.98 -8.47
CA ASP A 619 -6.86 26.71 -8.70
C ASP A 619 -6.40 25.43 -8.01
N SER A 620 -6.88 25.15 -6.79
CA SER A 620 -6.65 23.88 -6.08
C SER A 620 -7.23 22.68 -6.85
N VAL A 621 -8.44 22.82 -7.41
CA VAL A 621 -9.08 21.76 -8.20
C VAL A 621 -8.43 21.58 -9.57
N LEU A 622 -8.02 22.66 -10.25
CA LEU A 622 -7.20 22.61 -11.46
C LEU A 622 -5.85 21.93 -11.18
N GLN A 623 -5.20 22.25 -10.06
CA GLN A 623 -3.95 21.63 -9.60
C GLN A 623 -4.13 20.13 -9.29
N SER A 624 -5.25 19.73 -8.70
CA SER A 624 -5.61 18.31 -8.53
C SER A 624 -5.83 17.60 -9.86
N GLY A 625 -6.49 18.26 -10.83
CA GLY A 625 -6.65 17.77 -12.20
C GLY A 625 -5.32 17.64 -12.96
N ILE A 626 -4.38 18.57 -12.75
CA ILE A 626 -3.00 18.50 -13.26
C ILE A 626 -2.28 17.30 -12.66
N GLN A 627 -2.30 17.15 -11.32
CA GLN A 627 -1.60 16.08 -10.62
C GLN A 627 -2.08 14.70 -11.10
N ARG A 628 -3.40 14.46 -11.15
CA ARG A 628 -3.98 13.20 -11.65
C ARG A 628 -3.54 12.84 -13.08
N VAL A 629 -3.35 13.84 -13.94
CA VAL A 629 -2.85 13.61 -15.31
C VAL A 629 -1.34 13.38 -15.34
N ASP A 630 -0.57 14.04 -14.47
CA ASP A 630 0.88 13.84 -14.31
C ASP A 630 1.21 12.45 -13.73
N ASP A 631 0.43 11.99 -12.73
CA ASP A 631 0.53 10.65 -12.14
C ASP A 631 0.25 9.57 -13.21
N ALA A 632 -0.82 9.73 -13.98
CA ALA A 632 -1.16 8.84 -15.08
C ALA A 632 -0.16 8.92 -16.26
N LEU A 633 0.56 10.03 -16.40
CA LEU A 633 1.65 10.22 -17.37
C LEU A 633 2.94 9.51 -16.91
N TYR A 634 3.24 9.57 -15.62
CA TYR A 634 4.30 8.79 -15.00
C TYR A 634 4.01 7.28 -15.10
N GLU A 635 2.76 6.86 -14.88
CA GLU A 635 2.32 5.50 -15.19
C GLU A 635 2.46 5.13 -16.67
N LEU A 636 2.19 6.06 -17.61
CA LEU A 636 2.39 5.82 -19.04
C LEU A 636 3.87 5.55 -19.36
N ASP A 637 4.79 6.29 -18.77
CA ASP A 637 6.23 6.19 -19.07
C ASP A 637 6.97 5.12 -18.23
N SER A 638 6.41 4.68 -17.10
CA SER A 638 7.00 3.66 -16.22
C SER A 638 7.03 2.25 -16.85
N THR A 639 8.20 1.73 -17.21
CA THR A 639 8.33 0.39 -17.84
C THR A 639 7.86 -0.78 -16.96
N MET A 640 7.61 -0.56 -15.66
CA MET A 640 7.04 -1.57 -14.75
C MET A 640 5.52 -1.67 -14.86
N GLN A 641 4.83 -0.59 -15.24
CA GLN A 641 3.37 -0.57 -15.36
C GLN A 641 2.95 -1.03 -16.75
N ALA A 642 2.31 -2.20 -16.88
CA ALA A 642 1.93 -2.75 -18.19
C ALA A 642 0.71 -2.05 -18.84
N GLY A 643 0.01 -1.18 -18.11
CA GLY A 643 -1.28 -0.62 -18.52
C GLY A 643 -2.38 -1.69 -18.60
N ASN A 644 -3.57 -1.32 -19.07
CA ASN A 644 -4.71 -2.23 -19.08
C ASN A 644 -4.54 -3.37 -20.12
N GLN A 645 -4.10 -4.54 -19.67
CA GLN A 645 -3.90 -5.74 -20.49
C GLN A 645 -5.21 -6.34 -21.04
N ASN A 646 -6.38 -5.84 -20.62
CA ASN A 646 -7.69 -6.21 -21.19
C ASN A 646 -8.22 -5.18 -22.21
N ALA A 647 -7.56 -4.03 -22.40
CA ALA A 647 -8.01 -3.01 -23.35
C ALA A 647 -7.88 -3.51 -24.80
N SER A 648 -8.94 -3.35 -25.60
CA SER A 648 -8.94 -3.55 -27.05
C SER A 648 -8.78 -2.21 -27.79
N PRO A 649 -8.33 -2.19 -29.06
CA PRO A 649 -8.26 -0.95 -29.86
C PRO A 649 -9.59 -0.20 -29.90
N SER A 650 -10.70 -0.93 -30.11
CA SER A 650 -12.06 -0.38 -30.09
C SER A 650 -12.46 0.24 -28.75
N TYR A 651 -12.01 -0.34 -27.63
CA TYR A 651 -12.21 0.22 -26.30
C TYR A 651 -11.41 1.51 -26.11
N VAL A 652 -10.10 1.53 -26.47
CA VAL A 652 -9.26 2.74 -26.37
C VAL A 652 -9.85 3.88 -27.20
N LEU A 653 -10.32 3.62 -28.42
CA LEU A 653 -10.99 4.61 -29.27
C LEU A 653 -12.21 5.23 -28.58
N SER A 654 -13.03 4.42 -27.91
CA SER A 654 -14.20 4.93 -27.18
C SER A 654 -13.84 5.78 -25.94
N GLN A 655 -12.69 5.51 -25.29
CA GLN A 655 -12.19 6.37 -24.20
C GLN A 655 -11.60 7.69 -24.73
N ILE A 656 -10.99 7.69 -25.92
CA ILE A 656 -10.53 8.92 -26.59
C ILE A 656 -11.72 9.80 -26.99
N GLU A 657 -12.80 9.19 -27.49
CA GLU A 657 -14.06 9.88 -27.79
C GLU A 657 -14.70 10.46 -26.52
N LYS A 658 -14.69 9.73 -25.40
CA LYS A 658 -15.11 10.22 -24.06
C LYS A 658 -14.26 11.41 -23.60
N ALA A 659 -12.92 11.32 -23.69
CA ALA A 659 -12.01 12.38 -23.27
C ALA A 659 -12.14 13.66 -24.10
N SER A 660 -12.41 13.55 -25.41
CA SER A 660 -12.68 14.71 -26.27
C SER A 660 -14.02 15.37 -25.96
N ALA A 661 -15.02 14.61 -25.49
CA ALA A 661 -16.30 15.15 -25.05
C ALA A 661 -16.16 15.90 -23.72
N SER A 662 -15.51 15.30 -22.71
CA SER A 662 -15.30 15.92 -21.40
C SER A 662 -14.40 17.16 -21.46
N ALA A 663 -13.41 17.22 -22.35
CA ALA A 663 -12.65 18.44 -22.63
C ALA A 663 -13.55 19.60 -23.10
N THR A 664 -14.51 19.30 -23.99
CA THR A 664 -15.47 20.28 -24.53
C THR A 664 -16.51 20.69 -23.47
N GLU A 665 -16.95 19.76 -22.63
CA GLU A 665 -17.85 20.01 -21.52
C GLU A 665 -17.20 20.91 -20.45
N PHE A 666 -15.96 20.60 -20.05
CA PHE A 666 -15.14 21.46 -19.19
C PHE A 666 -14.95 22.87 -19.78
N SER A 667 -14.61 22.96 -21.07
CA SER A 667 -14.47 24.24 -21.77
C SER A 667 -15.75 25.08 -21.74
N THR A 668 -16.91 24.42 -21.87
CA THR A 668 -18.22 25.09 -21.81
C THR A 668 -18.51 25.57 -20.39
N ALA A 669 -18.27 24.74 -19.37
CA ALA A 669 -18.44 25.11 -17.96
C ALA A 669 -17.53 26.28 -17.56
N PHE A 670 -16.28 26.30 -18.02
CA PHE A 670 -15.32 27.37 -17.71
C PHE A 670 -15.62 28.67 -18.46
N ASN A 671 -16.08 28.60 -19.72
CA ASN A 671 -16.55 29.77 -20.45
C ASN A 671 -17.80 30.40 -19.81
N ASN A 672 -18.73 29.58 -19.32
CA ASN A 672 -19.90 30.08 -18.58
C ASN A 672 -19.46 30.79 -17.28
N PHE A 673 -18.51 30.22 -16.53
CA PHE A 673 -17.92 30.89 -15.35
C PHE A 673 -17.28 32.25 -15.68
N ILE A 674 -16.56 32.37 -16.81
CA ILE A 674 -15.99 33.65 -17.28
C ILE A 674 -17.10 34.66 -17.62
N ALA A 675 -18.23 34.22 -18.17
CA ALA A 675 -19.33 35.09 -18.58
C ALA A 675 -20.27 35.50 -17.43
N ASP A 676 -20.59 34.56 -16.53
CA ASP A 676 -21.52 34.73 -15.40
C ASP A 676 -20.84 35.37 -14.16
N GLY A 677 -19.51 35.33 -14.09
CA GLY A 677 -18.71 36.04 -13.09
C GLY A 677 -18.86 35.52 -11.64
N PRO A 678 -18.71 36.39 -10.62
CA PRO A 678 -18.71 35.99 -9.20
C PRO A 678 -19.95 35.23 -8.69
N ASN A 679 -21.09 35.38 -9.38
CA ASN A 679 -22.36 34.74 -9.01
C ASN A 679 -22.57 33.36 -9.69
N SER A 680 -21.58 32.87 -10.44
CA SER A 680 -21.67 31.64 -11.22
C SER A 680 -21.57 30.36 -10.37
N THR A 681 -21.95 29.21 -10.93
CA THR A 681 -22.08 27.95 -10.18
C THR A 681 -20.81 27.08 -10.28
N HIS A 682 -19.84 27.36 -9.41
CA HIS A 682 -18.50 26.73 -9.36
C HIS A 682 -18.47 25.20 -9.39
N SER A 683 -19.52 24.52 -8.90
CA SER A 683 -19.60 23.04 -8.90
C SER A 683 -19.52 22.42 -10.31
N GLY A 684 -19.94 23.14 -11.36
CA GLY A 684 -19.82 22.69 -12.74
C GLY A 684 -18.37 22.53 -13.19
N ILE A 685 -17.48 23.46 -12.81
CA ILE A 685 -16.03 23.35 -13.05
C ILE A 685 -15.47 22.16 -12.28
N ILE A 686 -15.80 22.04 -10.99
CA ILE A 686 -15.21 20.99 -10.13
C ILE A 686 -15.54 19.58 -10.64
N LEU A 687 -16.79 19.35 -11.06
CA LEU A 687 -17.20 18.10 -11.68
C LEU A 687 -16.47 17.85 -13.01
N THR A 688 -16.47 18.83 -13.91
CA THR A 688 -15.92 18.65 -15.27
C THR A 688 -14.39 18.51 -15.28
N VAL A 689 -13.65 19.22 -14.43
CA VAL A 689 -12.20 19.01 -14.22
C VAL A 689 -11.93 17.58 -13.76
N SER A 690 -12.71 17.06 -12.80
CA SER A 690 -12.52 15.70 -12.28
C SER A 690 -12.83 14.64 -13.32
N VAL A 691 -13.92 14.79 -14.09
CA VAL A 691 -14.30 13.87 -15.18
C VAL A 691 -13.30 13.93 -16.33
N PHE A 692 -12.84 15.13 -16.73
CA PHE A 692 -11.89 15.30 -17.83
C PHE A 692 -10.51 14.73 -17.48
N SER A 693 -9.93 15.09 -16.33
CA SER A 693 -8.66 14.53 -15.84
C SER A 693 -8.71 13.00 -15.71
N GLY A 694 -9.80 12.45 -15.15
CA GLY A 694 -10.01 11.00 -15.06
C GLY A 694 -10.14 10.32 -16.43
N SER A 695 -10.84 10.93 -17.39
CA SER A 695 -10.96 10.41 -18.75
C SER A 695 -9.66 10.43 -19.54
N ILE A 696 -8.74 11.35 -19.24
CA ILE A 696 -7.39 11.34 -19.80
C ILE A 696 -6.57 10.22 -19.15
N ALA A 697 -6.61 10.04 -17.83
CA ALA A 697 -5.95 8.92 -17.16
C ALA A 697 -6.43 7.54 -17.70
N ASP A 698 -7.74 7.37 -17.92
CA ASP A 698 -8.31 6.24 -18.67
C ASP A 698 -7.62 6.07 -20.02
N VAL A 699 -7.53 7.13 -20.84
CA VAL A 699 -6.90 7.07 -22.17
C VAL A 699 -5.43 6.65 -22.08
N LEU A 700 -4.65 7.16 -21.13
CA LEU A 700 -3.23 6.81 -21.00
C LEU A 700 -3.03 5.34 -20.63
N SER A 701 -3.69 4.84 -19.57
CA SER A 701 -3.55 3.46 -19.10
C SER A 701 -4.06 2.43 -20.13
N ASN A 702 -5.16 2.75 -20.81
CA ASN A 702 -5.71 1.87 -21.85
C ASN A 702 -4.90 1.92 -23.16
N THR A 703 -4.36 3.08 -23.54
CA THR A 703 -3.44 3.20 -24.68
C THR A 703 -2.14 2.44 -24.41
N LYS A 704 -1.62 2.51 -23.17
CA LYS A 704 -0.41 1.76 -22.80
C LYS A 704 -0.62 0.26 -22.94
N GLY A 705 -1.74 -0.27 -22.44
CA GLY A 705 -2.07 -1.69 -22.62
C GLY A 705 -2.06 -2.13 -24.09
N LEU A 706 -2.42 -1.24 -25.02
CA LEU A 706 -2.43 -1.50 -26.46
C LEU A 706 -1.05 -1.73 -27.09
N THR A 707 0.04 -1.27 -26.45
CA THR A 707 1.42 -1.48 -26.92
C THR A 707 1.77 -2.95 -27.12
N ARG A 708 1.10 -3.87 -26.41
CA ARG A 708 1.23 -5.33 -26.58
C ARG A 708 0.84 -5.85 -27.98
N PHE A 709 0.16 -5.03 -28.78
CA PHE A 709 -0.19 -5.31 -30.18
C PHE A 709 0.76 -4.65 -31.19
N ALA A 710 1.86 -4.01 -30.74
CA ALA A 710 2.84 -3.42 -31.64
C ALA A 710 3.74 -4.47 -32.30
N THR A 711 3.82 -4.40 -33.63
CA THR A 711 4.65 -5.32 -34.44
C THR A 711 6.14 -4.97 -34.45
N ASP A 712 6.48 -3.75 -34.02
CA ASP A 712 7.79 -3.09 -34.06
C ASP A 712 7.76 -1.96 -33.01
N ASP A 713 8.85 -1.78 -32.26
CA ASP A 713 8.93 -0.86 -31.12
C ASP A 713 8.58 0.58 -31.53
N LYS A 714 8.95 0.98 -32.76
CA LYS A 714 8.63 2.29 -33.34
C LYS A 714 7.13 2.60 -33.36
N LYS A 715 6.27 1.58 -33.46
CA LYS A 715 4.80 1.76 -33.39
C LYS A 715 4.32 1.94 -31.94
N ALA A 716 4.93 1.23 -30.99
CA ALA A 716 4.67 1.44 -29.57
C ALA A 716 5.12 2.85 -29.14
N ASP A 717 6.31 3.27 -29.55
CA ASP A 717 6.83 4.63 -29.33
C ASP A 717 5.92 5.70 -29.92
N GLN A 718 5.48 5.57 -31.18
CA GLN A 718 4.56 6.53 -31.79
C GLN A 718 3.24 6.66 -31.01
N LEU A 719 2.72 5.52 -30.54
CA LEU A 719 1.49 5.47 -29.76
C LEU A 719 1.64 6.10 -28.36
N ILE A 720 2.70 5.75 -27.64
CA ILE A 720 3.04 6.34 -26.32
C ILE A 720 3.30 7.83 -26.46
N ASN A 721 4.05 8.28 -27.47
CA ASN A 721 4.33 9.69 -27.71
C ASN A 721 3.06 10.51 -28.01
N ALA A 722 2.08 9.97 -28.73
CA ALA A 722 0.79 10.65 -28.97
C ALA A 722 -0.09 10.72 -27.71
N ALA A 723 -0.06 9.69 -26.86
CA ALA A 723 -0.69 9.73 -25.54
C ALA A 723 0.00 10.76 -24.63
N ARG A 724 1.34 10.81 -24.60
CA ARG A 724 2.13 11.80 -23.86
C ARG A 724 1.79 13.24 -24.29
N GLN A 725 1.69 13.49 -25.60
CA GLN A 725 1.26 14.80 -26.12
C GLN A 725 -0.16 15.16 -25.65
N SER A 726 -1.10 14.21 -25.66
CA SER A 726 -2.49 14.45 -25.23
C SER A 726 -2.59 14.80 -23.73
N ALA A 727 -1.81 14.11 -22.89
CA ALA A 727 -1.67 14.43 -21.46
C ALA A 727 -1.03 15.82 -21.25
N GLN A 728 0.08 16.10 -21.94
CA GLN A 728 0.79 17.37 -21.83
C GLN A 728 -0.06 18.56 -22.24
N SER A 729 -0.85 18.47 -23.32
CA SER A 729 -1.83 19.53 -23.67
C SER A 729 -2.95 19.66 -22.64
N THR A 730 -3.36 18.57 -21.97
CA THR A 730 -4.36 18.63 -20.90
C THR A 730 -3.81 19.34 -19.66
N MET A 731 -2.58 19.04 -19.26
CA MET A 731 -1.90 19.74 -18.16
C MET A 731 -1.61 21.20 -18.50
N ALA A 732 -1.27 21.51 -19.76
CA ALA A 732 -1.12 22.87 -20.24
C ALA A 732 -2.44 23.64 -20.16
N PHE A 733 -3.56 23.01 -20.56
CA PHE A 733 -4.90 23.58 -20.46
C PHE A 733 -5.28 23.93 -19.02
N PHE A 734 -5.17 22.98 -18.07
CA PHE A 734 -5.46 23.31 -16.68
C PHE A 734 -4.51 24.37 -16.10
N ARG A 735 -3.22 24.35 -16.47
CA ARG A 735 -2.23 25.37 -16.04
C ARG A 735 -2.48 26.74 -16.65
N SER A 736 -3.06 26.84 -17.85
CA SER A 736 -3.34 28.13 -18.51
C SER A 736 -4.54 28.86 -17.89
N LEU A 737 -5.43 28.12 -17.21
CA LEU A 737 -6.63 28.63 -16.58
C LEU A 737 -6.50 28.97 -15.09
N GLN A 738 -5.30 28.82 -14.52
CA GLN A 738 -5.06 29.19 -13.11
C GLN A 738 -5.21 30.72 -12.93
N SER A 739 -5.81 31.13 -11.81
CA SER A 739 -6.29 32.50 -11.56
C SER A 739 -5.20 33.56 -11.78
N PHE A 740 -3.98 33.31 -11.31
CA PHE A 740 -2.82 34.21 -11.46
C PHE A 740 -2.38 34.42 -12.93
N ARG A 741 -2.82 33.58 -13.87
CA ARG A 741 -2.59 33.76 -15.32
C ARG A 741 -3.76 34.44 -16.03
N LEU A 742 -4.95 34.34 -15.44
CA LEU A 742 -6.16 34.99 -15.94
C LEU A 742 -6.40 36.37 -15.30
N GLN A 743 -5.58 36.80 -14.34
CA GLN A 743 -5.77 38.03 -13.58
C GLN A 743 -5.72 39.28 -14.48
N ASP A 744 -4.68 39.42 -15.31
CA ASP A 744 -4.43 40.60 -16.15
C ASP A 744 -5.14 40.58 -17.52
N LEU A 745 -6.02 39.60 -17.76
CA LEU A 745 -6.68 39.40 -19.06
C LEU A 745 -8.11 39.97 -19.08
N GLU A 746 -8.56 40.43 -20.25
CA GLU A 746 -9.97 40.77 -20.49
C GLU A 746 -10.84 39.50 -20.62
N PRO A 747 -12.15 39.52 -20.31
CA PRO A 747 -13.02 38.33 -20.42
C PRO A 747 -13.03 37.64 -21.80
N LEU A 748 -12.90 38.40 -22.91
CA LEU A 748 -12.71 37.81 -24.24
C LEU A 748 -11.41 37.01 -24.31
N GLN A 749 -10.29 37.59 -23.86
CA GLN A 749 -8.98 36.95 -23.87
C GLN A 749 -8.94 35.69 -22.99
N LYS A 750 -9.64 35.69 -21.84
CA LYS A 750 -9.82 34.49 -21.00
C LYS A 750 -10.57 33.39 -21.77
N THR A 751 -11.62 33.76 -22.51
CA THR A 751 -12.40 32.85 -23.37
C THR A 751 -11.54 32.29 -24.51
N ASP A 752 -10.71 33.12 -25.14
CA ASP A 752 -9.76 32.67 -26.17
C ASP A 752 -8.73 31.68 -25.61
N VAL A 753 -8.23 31.88 -24.38
CA VAL A 753 -7.33 30.90 -23.73
C VAL A 753 -8.03 29.54 -23.57
N VAL A 754 -9.29 29.50 -23.15
CA VAL A 754 -10.07 28.25 -23.05
C VAL A 754 -10.21 27.57 -24.41
N ILE A 755 -10.64 28.32 -25.43
CA ILE A 755 -10.91 27.78 -26.78
C ILE A 755 -9.63 27.22 -27.41
N ASN A 756 -8.51 27.93 -27.32
CA ASN A 756 -7.25 27.50 -27.94
C ASN A 756 -6.68 26.24 -27.29
N ASN A 757 -6.69 26.13 -25.95
CA ASN A 757 -6.19 24.95 -25.26
C ASN A 757 -7.09 23.72 -25.49
N ASN A 758 -8.41 23.88 -25.51
CA ASN A 758 -9.33 22.81 -25.87
C ASN A 758 -9.11 22.31 -27.32
N HIS A 759 -8.85 23.23 -28.25
CA HIS A 759 -8.51 22.87 -29.62
C HIS A 759 -7.20 22.05 -29.70
N GLU A 760 -6.16 22.42 -28.95
CA GLU A 760 -4.90 21.66 -28.91
C GLU A 760 -5.12 20.24 -28.36
N VAL A 761 -5.86 20.09 -27.24
CA VAL A 761 -6.23 18.80 -26.67
C VAL A 761 -7.00 17.95 -27.70
N ALA A 762 -8.01 18.51 -28.35
CA ALA A 762 -8.80 17.82 -29.36
C ALA A 762 -7.94 17.37 -30.56
N VAL A 763 -6.99 18.20 -31.01
CA VAL A 763 -6.04 17.85 -32.07
C VAL A 763 -5.11 16.71 -31.64
N ASN A 764 -4.60 16.72 -30.40
CA ASN A 764 -3.72 15.66 -29.89
C ASN A 764 -4.46 14.33 -29.70
N LEU A 765 -5.67 14.36 -29.12
CA LEU A 765 -6.55 13.20 -29.03
C LEU A 765 -6.93 12.66 -30.42
N GLN A 766 -7.13 13.52 -31.44
CA GLN A 766 -7.39 13.06 -32.80
C GLN A 766 -6.16 12.42 -33.47
N LYS A 767 -4.92 12.90 -33.19
CA LYS A 767 -3.68 12.21 -33.61
C LYS A 767 -3.61 10.81 -33.00
N LEU A 768 -3.85 10.71 -31.68
CA LEU A 768 -3.85 9.44 -30.96
C LEU A 768 -4.91 8.48 -31.50
N SER A 769 -6.14 8.95 -31.73
CA SER A 769 -7.23 8.17 -32.32
C SER A 769 -6.82 7.52 -33.66
N LYS A 770 -6.17 8.28 -34.55
CA LYS A 770 -5.67 7.78 -35.84
C LYS A 770 -4.59 6.70 -35.70
N LEU A 771 -3.77 6.75 -34.65
CA LEU A 771 -2.77 5.71 -34.36
C LEU A 771 -3.42 4.46 -33.78
N VAL A 772 -4.34 4.61 -32.81
CA VAL A 772 -5.08 3.48 -32.21
C VAL A 772 -5.91 2.72 -33.26
N ASP A 773 -6.53 3.43 -34.21
CA ASP A 773 -7.30 2.83 -35.31
C ASP A 773 -6.43 1.93 -36.23
N ALA A 774 -5.12 2.14 -36.28
CA ALA A 774 -4.18 1.28 -37.01
C ALA A 774 -3.86 -0.05 -36.29
N PHE A 775 -4.19 -0.18 -35.01
CA PHE A 775 -4.14 -1.44 -34.25
C PHE A 775 -5.50 -2.13 -34.16
N ALA A 776 -6.59 -1.48 -34.59
CA ALA A 776 -7.87 -2.16 -34.73
C ALA A 776 -7.70 -3.34 -35.69
N PRO A 777 -8.16 -4.56 -35.32
CA PRO A 777 -8.12 -5.68 -36.26
C PRO A 777 -8.89 -5.27 -37.50
N LYS A 778 -8.36 -5.59 -38.68
CA LYS A 778 -9.08 -5.42 -39.96
C LYS A 778 -10.11 -6.53 -40.13
N SER A 779 -10.89 -6.78 -39.08
CA SER A 779 -12.11 -7.55 -39.14
C SER A 779 -12.91 -7.03 -40.35
N THR A 780 -13.38 -7.97 -41.17
CA THR A 780 -14.05 -7.63 -42.43
C THR A 780 -15.14 -6.62 -42.13
N LYS A 781 -14.97 -5.37 -42.60
CA LYS A 781 -15.90 -4.25 -42.34
C LYS A 781 -17.31 -4.78 -42.47
N LEU A 782 -18.16 -4.50 -41.48
CA LEU A 782 -19.53 -5.03 -41.41
C LEU A 782 -20.46 -4.36 -42.45
N ASN A 783 -20.09 -4.53 -43.71
CA ASN A 783 -20.85 -4.30 -44.94
C ASN A 783 -21.96 -5.37 -45.11
N GLY A 784 -22.10 -6.29 -44.16
CA GLY A 784 -23.23 -7.21 -44.09
C GLY A 784 -24.53 -6.42 -43.95
N THR A 785 -25.47 -6.64 -44.86
CA THR A 785 -26.68 -5.82 -45.05
C THR A 785 -27.78 -6.05 -43.99
N GLY A 786 -27.40 -6.38 -42.75
CA GLY A 786 -28.30 -6.55 -41.61
C GLY A 786 -28.39 -5.30 -40.73
N ASP A 787 -29.32 -5.30 -39.77
CA ASP A 787 -29.25 -4.34 -38.67
C ASP A 787 -28.08 -4.69 -37.75
N LEU A 788 -27.32 -3.68 -37.35
CA LEU A 788 -26.23 -3.83 -36.40
C LEU A 788 -26.77 -4.20 -35.00
N GLY A 789 -28.01 -3.82 -34.68
CA GLY A 789 -28.68 -4.22 -33.43
C GLY A 789 -29.05 -5.70 -33.39
N ASP A 790 -29.72 -6.20 -34.44
CA ASP A 790 -30.05 -7.62 -34.58
C ASP A 790 -28.79 -8.49 -34.53
N LEU A 791 -27.64 -7.97 -35.01
CA LEU A 791 -26.36 -8.65 -34.91
C LEU A 791 -25.88 -8.79 -33.46
N VAL A 792 -25.98 -7.77 -32.60
CA VAL A 792 -25.62 -7.93 -31.17
C VAL A 792 -26.55 -8.93 -30.48
N ASP A 793 -27.85 -8.78 -30.70
CA ASP A 793 -28.88 -9.59 -30.05
C ASP A 793 -28.73 -11.07 -30.44
N ARG A 794 -28.43 -11.35 -31.71
CA ARG A 794 -28.13 -12.70 -32.19
C ARG A 794 -26.84 -13.26 -31.60
N GLU A 795 -25.77 -12.47 -31.48
CA GLU A 795 -24.47 -12.99 -31.02
C GLU A 795 -24.42 -13.18 -29.49
N LEU A 796 -25.15 -12.37 -28.71
CA LEU A 796 -25.41 -12.65 -27.29
C LEU A 796 -26.30 -13.89 -27.11
N SER A 797 -27.31 -14.08 -27.96
CA SER A 797 -28.13 -15.30 -27.98
C SER A 797 -27.32 -16.54 -28.38
N ASN A 798 -26.40 -16.40 -29.35
CA ASN A 798 -25.46 -17.46 -29.73
C ASN A 798 -24.55 -17.84 -28.55
N ALA A 799 -24.04 -16.87 -27.80
CA ALA A 799 -23.25 -17.12 -26.59
C ALA A 799 -24.07 -17.86 -25.52
N ALA A 800 -25.30 -17.42 -25.24
CA ALA A 800 -26.19 -18.10 -24.29
C ALA A 800 -26.49 -19.55 -24.71
N ASN A 801 -26.85 -19.78 -25.97
CA ASN A 801 -27.12 -21.11 -26.54
C ASN A 801 -25.87 -22.01 -26.49
N ALA A 802 -24.68 -21.45 -26.77
CA ALA A 802 -23.42 -22.16 -26.68
C ALA A 802 -23.13 -22.62 -25.24
N ILE A 803 -23.33 -21.73 -24.25
CA ILE A 803 -23.14 -22.04 -22.82
C ILE A 803 -24.15 -23.10 -22.33
N GLU A 804 -25.41 -23.05 -22.78
CA GLU A 804 -26.42 -24.05 -22.43
C GLU A 804 -26.09 -25.43 -23.05
N ALA A 805 -25.65 -25.48 -24.30
CA ALA A 805 -25.14 -26.71 -24.91
C ALA A 805 -23.89 -27.24 -24.18
N ALA A 806 -23.01 -26.35 -23.72
CA ALA A 806 -21.85 -26.67 -22.89
C ALA A 806 -22.25 -27.28 -21.53
N ALA A 807 -23.20 -26.67 -20.82
CA ALA A 807 -23.75 -27.20 -19.57
C ALA A 807 -24.41 -28.58 -19.78
N ALA A 808 -25.12 -28.77 -20.89
CA ALA A 808 -25.70 -30.05 -21.27
C ALA A 808 -24.63 -31.13 -21.58
N ARG A 809 -23.49 -30.76 -22.18
CA ARG A 809 -22.33 -31.66 -22.35
C ARG A 809 -21.78 -32.10 -20.99
N LEU A 810 -21.50 -31.18 -20.07
CA LEU A 810 -21.02 -31.50 -18.71
C LEU A 810 -22.02 -32.39 -17.94
N ALA A 811 -23.31 -32.06 -17.99
CA ALA A 811 -24.37 -32.85 -17.36
C ALA A 811 -24.52 -34.27 -17.95
N LYS A 812 -24.15 -34.47 -19.23
CA LYS A 812 -24.06 -35.78 -19.88
C LYS A 812 -22.81 -36.54 -19.43
N LEU A 813 -21.66 -35.87 -19.31
CA LEU A 813 -20.42 -36.47 -18.82
C LEU A 813 -20.54 -36.97 -17.37
N LYS A 814 -21.18 -36.21 -16.48
CA LYS A 814 -21.48 -36.63 -15.09
C LYS A 814 -22.29 -37.94 -15.00
N LYS A 815 -23.02 -38.31 -16.06
CA LYS A 815 -23.86 -39.52 -16.18
C LYS A 815 -23.22 -40.67 -16.99
N LYS A 816 -21.98 -40.51 -17.47
CA LYS A 816 -21.25 -41.56 -18.21
C LYS A 816 -20.89 -42.72 -17.27
N PRO A 817 -21.00 -44.00 -17.67
CA PRO A 817 -20.55 -45.13 -16.86
C PRO A 817 -19.05 -45.03 -16.56
N ARG A 818 -18.67 -45.57 -15.41
CA ARG A 818 -17.38 -45.31 -14.74
C ARG A 818 -16.46 -46.54 -14.65
N ASP A 819 -16.89 -47.63 -15.26
CA ASP A 819 -16.23 -48.93 -15.18
C ASP A 819 -14.87 -48.90 -15.90
N GLY A 820 -13.78 -49.03 -15.13
CA GLY A 820 -12.40 -49.02 -15.63
C GLY A 820 -11.48 -47.99 -14.96
N TYR A 821 -12.01 -47.02 -14.22
CA TYR A 821 -11.21 -46.02 -13.50
C TYR A 821 -10.94 -46.42 -12.04
N SER A 822 -9.79 -46.01 -11.52
CA SER A 822 -9.43 -46.08 -10.10
C SER A 822 -10.32 -45.17 -9.24
N THR A 823 -10.48 -45.50 -7.96
CA THR A 823 -11.18 -44.66 -6.98
C THR A 823 -10.56 -43.26 -6.85
N TYR A 824 -9.24 -43.15 -7.05
CA TYR A 824 -8.50 -41.89 -7.08
C TYR A 824 -8.83 -41.06 -8.34
N GLU A 825 -8.80 -41.67 -9.52
CA GLU A 825 -9.15 -41.03 -10.80
C GLU A 825 -10.62 -40.56 -10.80
N LEU A 826 -11.53 -41.34 -10.21
CA LEU A 826 -12.94 -40.95 -10.08
C LEU A 826 -13.12 -39.72 -9.18
N ARG A 827 -12.34 -39.59 -8.09
CA ARG A 827 -12.33 -38.39 -7.24
C ARG A 827 -11.86 -37.15 -8.01
N ILE A 828 -10.80 -37.30 -8.81
CA ILE A 828 -10.27 -36.26 -9.71
C ILE A 828 -11.34 -35.83 -10.72
N HIS A 829 -11.96 -36.80 -11.40
CA HIS A 829 -12.96 -36.54 -12.45
C HIS A 829 -14.22 -35.86 -11.90
N ASP A 830 -14.69 -36.22 -10.70
CA ASP A 830 -15.83 -35.55 -10.06
C ASP A 830 -15.51 -34.10 -9.66
N SER A 831 -14.34 -33.83 -9.07
CA SER A 831 -13.93 -32.46 -8.71
C SER A 831 -13.84 -31.56 -9.94
N ILE A 832 -13.19 -32.03 -11.01
CA ILE A 832 -13.06 -31.31 -12.29
C ILE A 832 -14.44 -31.05 -12.91
N LEU A 833 -15.35 -32.03 -12.89
CA LEU A 833 -16.73 -31.85 -13.38
C LEU A 833 -17.51 -30.82 -12.56
N GLU A 834 -17.43 -30.87 -11.24
CA GLU A 834 -18.15 -29.95 -10.36
C GLU A 834 -17.68 -28.50 -10.53
N ALA A 835 -16.37 -28.26 -10.52
CA ALA A 835 -15.81 -26.93 -10.74
C ALA A 835 -16.07 -26.43 -12.18
N SER A 836 -16.01 -27.29 -13.20
CA SER A 836 -16.39 -26.92 -14.58
C SER A 836 -17.87 -26.54 -14.70
N ILE A 837 -18.76 -27.24 -14.00
CA ILE A 837 -20.20 -26.91 -13.94
C ILE A 837 -20.41 -25.56 -13.21
N ALA A 838 -19.69 -25.32 -12.10
CA ALA A 838 -19.77 -24.05 -11.37
C ALA A 838 -19.33 -22.85 -12.23
N VAL A 839 -18.22 -22.98 -12.97
CA VAL A 839 -17.76 -21.98 -13.95
C VAL A 839 -18.83 -21.75 -15.03
N THR A 840 -19.34 -22.82 -15.65
CA THR A 840 -20.34 -22.72 -16.73
C THR A 840 -21.63 -22.03 -16.27
N ASN A 841 -22.11 -22.34 -15.05
CA ASN A 841 -23.28 -21.69 -14.45
C ASN A 841 -23.06 -20.19 -14.21
N ALA A 842 -21.87 -19.79 -13.73
CA ALA A 842 -21.53 -18.39 -13.51
C ALA A 842 -21.50 -17.60 -14.84
N ILE A 843 -20.96 -18.19 -15.92
CA ILE A 843 -20.96 -17.56 -17.25
C ILE A 843 -22.39 -17.47 -17.81
N ALA A 844 -23.25 -18.46 -17.53
CA ALA A 844 -24.66 -18.42 -17.90
C ALA A 844 -25.44 -17.30 -17.21
N GLU A 845 -25.07 -16.90 -15.98
CA GLU A 845 -25.60 -15.68 -15.36
C GLU A 845 -24.95 -14.41 -15.94
N LEU A 846 -23.63 -14.43 -16.20
CA LEU A 846 -22.93 -13.30 -16.82
C LEU A 846 -23.56 -12.86 -18.14
N ILE A 847 -23.85 -13.79 -19.07
CA ILE A 847 -24.47 -13.44 -20.35
C ILE A 847 -25.90 -12.91 -20.18
N LYS A 848 -26.66 -13.39 -19.19
CA LYS A 848 -27.98 -12.84 -18.85
C LYS A 848 -27.86 -11.41 -18.30
N ALA A 849 -26.89 -11.13 -17.44
CA ALA A 849 -26.61 -9.80 -16.93
C ALA A 849 -26.09 -8.85 -18.03
N ALA A 850 -25.22 -9.33 -18.94
CA ALA A 850 -24.70 -8.56 -20.06
C ALA A 850 -25.81 -8.19 -21.04
N THR A 851 -26.73 -9.11 -21.33
CA THR A 851 -27.92 -8.87 -22.14
C THR A 851 -28.85 -7.84 -21.49
N ALA A 852 -29.03 -7.90 -20.16
CA ALA A 852 -29.82 -6.90 -19.43
C ALA A 852 -29.16 -5.50 -19.47
N SER A 853 -27.83 -5.42 -19.26
CA SER A 853 -27.05 -4.17 -19.35
C SER A 853 -27.11 -3.56 -20.76
N GLN A 854 -26.89 -4.39 -21.79
CA GLN A 854 -27.04 -3.99 -23.19
C GLN A 854 -28.46 -3.45 -23.50
N GLN A 855 -29.51 -4.07 -22.98
CA GLN A 855 -30.89 -3.59 -23.14
C GLN A 855 -31.15 -2.28 -22.39
N GLU A 856 -30.60 -2.10 -21.19
CA GLU A 856 -30.67 -0.86 -20.39
C GLU A 856 -29.98 0.32 -21.08
N ILE A 857 -28.73 0.13 -21.48
CA ILE A 857 -27.92 1.10 -22.24
C ILE A 857 -28.64 1.59 -23.49
N VAL A 858 -29.27 0.67 -24.24
CA VAL A 858 -30.00 1.00 -25.47
C VAL A 858 -31.35 1.65 -25.17
N ARG A 859 -32.04 1.25 -24.09
CA ARG A 859 -33.32 1.82 -23.66
C ARG A 859 -33.16 3.30 -23.30
N GLU A 860 -32.11 3.64 -22.58
CA GLU A 860 -31.80 4.99 -22.09
C GLU A 860 -31.06 5.83 -23.13
N GLY A 861 -29.97 5.32 -23.71
CA GLY A 861 -29.09 6.07 -24.60
C GLY A 861 -29.66 6.42 -25.98
N ARG A 862 -30.77 5.82 -26.41
CA ARG A 862 -31.39 6.12 -27.72
C ARG A 862 -32.21 7.42 -27.74
N GLY A 863 -32.79 7.83 -26.62
CA GLY A 863 -33.80 8.90 -26.58
C GLY A 863 -34.97 8.63 -27.54
N SER A 864 -35.20 9.55 -28.48
CA SER A 864 -36.19 9.41 -29.57
C SER A 864 -35.70 8.57 -30.77
N SER A 865 -34.45 8.11 -30.78
CA SER A 865 -33.87 7.34 -31.89
C SER A 865 -34.32 5.87 -31.90
N SER A 866 -34.26 5.23 -33.07
CA SER A 866 -34.46 3.78 -33.20
C SER A 866 -33.26 2.97 -32.66
N ARG A 867 -33.49 1.70 -32.29
CA ARG A 867 -32.46 0.72 -31.89
C ARG A 867 -31.33 0.67 -32.93
N THR A 868 -31.71 0.52 -34.20
CA THR A 868 -30.87 0.61 -35.40
C THR A 868 -29.95 1.83 -35.42
N ALA A 869 -30.50 3.02 -35.19
CA ALA A 869 -29.78 4.28 -35.26
C ALA A 869 -28.79 4.44 -34.09
N PHE A 870 -29.16 3.97 -32.89
CA PHE A 870 -28.29 4.00 -31.72
C PHE A 870 -27.04 3.13 -31.92
N TYR A 871 -27.19 1.89 -32.41
CA TYR A 871 -26.04 1.02 -32.71
C TYR A 871 -25.19 1.55 -33.87
N LYS A 872 -25.81 2.06 -34.95
CA LYS A 872 -25.06 2.69 -36.07
C LYS A 872 -24.28 3.94 -35.63
N LYS A 873 -24.80 4.72 -34.68
CA LYS A 873 -24.08 5.86 -34.06
C LYS A 873 -22.94 5.41 -33.13
N ASN A 874 -23.04 4.23 -32.53
CA ASN A 874 -22.03 3.67 -31.61
C ASN A 874 -21.38 2.41 -32.18
N ASN A 875 -21.02 2.41 -33.47
CA ASN A 875 -20.57 1.21 -34.20
C ASN A 875 -19.36 0.51 -33.55
N ARG A 876 -18.32 1.24 -33.17
CA ARG A 876 -17.11 0.71 -32.50
C ARG A 876 -17.40 -0.01 -31.17
N TRP A 877 -18.34 0.53 -30.38
CA TRP A 877 -18.82 -0.10 -29.15
C TRP A 877 -19.61 -1.37 -29.45
N THR A 878 -20.48 -1.30 -30.45
CA THR A 878 -21.29 -2.43 -30.95
C THR A 878 -20.41 -3.60 -31.39
N GLU A 879 -19.36 -3.32 -32.17
CA GLU A 879 -18.36 -4.29 -32.62
C GLU A 879 -17.54 -4.87 -31.45
N GLY A 880 -17.12 -4.03 -30.50
CA GLY A 880 -16.43 -4.48 -29.28
C GLY A 880 -17.26 -5.44 -28.43
N LEU A 881 -18.55 -5.15 -28.26
CA LEU A 881 -19.49 -5.98 -27.51
C LEU A 881 -19.74 -7.34 -28.21
N ILE A 882 -19.92 -7.34 -29.53
CA ILE A 882 -20.02 -8.57 -30.35
C ILE A 882 -18.73 -9.41 -30.23
N SER A 883 -17.56 -8.77 -30.31
CA SER A 883 -16.28 -9.46 -30.22
C SER A 883 -16.08 -10.12 -28.85
N ALA A 884 -16.43 -9.44 -27.76
CA ALA A 884 -16.31 -9.99 -26.41
C ALA A 884 -17.31 -11.13 -26.15
N ALA A 885 -18.56 -11.00 -26.63
CA ALA A 885 -19.55 -12.08 -26.53
C ALA A 885 -19.08 -13.35 -27.25
N LYS A 886 -18.45 -13.22 -28.43
CA LYS A 886 -17.84 -14.33 -29.17
C LYS A 886 -16.65 -14.93 -28.42
N ALA A 887 -15.77 -14.11 -27.84
CA ALA A 887 -14.64 -14.60 -27.06
C ALA A 887 -15.10 -15.47 -25.89
N VAL A 888 -16.13 -15.06 -25.14
CA VAL A 888 -16.73 -15.83 -24.04
C VAL A 888 -17.37 -17.13 -24.52
N ALA A 889 -18.09 -17.10 -25.65
CA ALA A 889 -18.70 -18.30 -26.23
C ALA A 889 -17.63 -19.35 -26.65
N THR A 890 -16.53 -18.89 -27.26
CA THR A 890 -15.43 -19.77 -27.67
C THR A 890 -14.66 -20.32 -26.46
N SER A 891 -14.24 -19.47 -25.52
CA SER A 891 -13.48 -19.89 -24.34
C SER A 891 -14.25 -20.89 -23.47
N THR A 892 -15.57 -20.71 -23.32
CA THR A 892 -16.43 -21.67 -22.59
C THR A 892 -16.47 -23.05 -23.26
N ASN A 893 -16.51 -23.11 -24.60
CA ASN A 893 -16.43 -24.39 -25.32
C ASN A 893 -15.05 -25.03 -25.15
N THR A 894 -13.96 -24.26 -25.32
CA THR A 894 -12.59 -24.75 -25.14
C THR A 894 -12.35 -25.28 -23.73
N LEU A 895 -12.87 -24.63 -22.69
CA LEU A 895 -12.80 -25.11 -21.31
C LEU A 895 -13.41 -26.51 -21.16
N ILE A 896 -14.56 -26.74 -21.78
CA ILE A 896 -15.35 -27.97 -21.59
C ILE A 896 -14.87 -29.11 -22.47
N GLU A 897 -14.37 -28.81 -23.68
CA GLU A 897 -13.66 -29.77 -24.51
C GLU A 897 -12.30 -30.16 -23.89
N THR A 898 -11.63 -29.24 -23.20
CA THR A 898 -10.45 -29.55 -22.38
C THR A 898 -10.81 -30.37 -21.15
N ALA A 899 -11.91 -30.08 -20.45
CA ALA A 899 -12.36 -30.85 -19.30
C ALA A 899 -12.73 -32.31 -19.66
N ASP A 900 -13.48 -32.52 -20.76
CA ASP A 900 -13.71 -33.86 -21.32
C ASP A 900 -12.40 -34.53 -21.75
N GLY A 901 -11.47 -33.76 -22.33
CA GLY A 901 -10.12 -34.20 -22.66
C GLY A 901 -9.36 -34.75 -21.46
N VAL A 902 -9.34 -34.03 -20.33
CA VAL A 902 -8.66 -34.45 -19.09
C VAL A 902 -9.34 -35.69 -18.49
N ILE A 903 -10.68 -35.67 -18.37
CA ILE A 903 -11.48 -36.80 -17.83
C ILE A 903 -11.37 -38.08 -18.67
N SER A 904 -10.88 -37.99 -19.90
CA SER A 904 -10.63 -39.13 -20.79
C SER A 904 -9.16 -39.36 -21.13
N GLY A 905 -8.23 -38.75 -20.38
CA GLY A 905 -6.79 -38.95 -20.55
C GLY A 905 -6.19 -38.44 -21.86
N ARG A 906 -6.92 -37.63 -22.63
CA ARG A 906 -6.46 -37.02 -23.90
C ARG A 906 -5.69 -35.72 -23.69
N ASN A 907 -6.06 -34.95 -22.66
CA ASN A 907 -5.49 -33.64 -22.36
C ASN A 907 -4.85 -33.67 -20.96
N SER A 908 -3.82 -32.86 -20.74
CA SER A 908 -3.19 -32.76 -19.42
C SER A 908 -3.89 -31.73 -18.52
N PRO A 909 -3.84 -31.86 -17.17
CA PRO A 909 -4.56 -30.95 -16.28
C PRO A 909 -4.12 -29.49 -16.41
N GLU A 910 -2.87 -29.22 -16.78
CA GLU A 910 -2.32 -27.88 -16.99
C GLU A 910 -3.03 -27.15 -18.15
N GLN A 911 -3.52 -27.88 -19.16
CA GLN A 911 -4.32 -27.28 -20.25
C GLN A 911 -5.64 -26.72 -19.73
N LEU A 912 -6.23 -27.35 -18.70
CA LEU A 912 -7.46 -26.89 -18.08
C LEU A 912 -7.25 -25.61 -17.27
N ILE A 913 -6.06 -25.43 -16.68
CA ILE A 913 -5.66 -24.16 -16.05
C ILE A 913 -5.61 -23.03 -17.09
N VAL A 914 -5.02 -23.27 -18.26
CA VAL A 914 -4.96 -22.28 -19.35
C VAL A 914 -6.38 -21.91 -19.82
N ALA A 915 -7.22 -22.90 -20.13
CA ALA A 915 -8.58 -22.64 -20.61
C ALA A 915 -9.46 -21.93 -19.56
N SER A 916 -9.25 -22.19 -18.25
CA SER A 916 -9.92 -21.47 -17.15
C SER A 916 -9.52 -19.99 -17.11
N ASN A 917 -8.24 -19.69 -17.35
CA ASN A 917 -7.75 -18.31 -17.40
C ASN A 917 -8.25 -17.55 -18.65
N ASP A 918 -8.35 -18.21 -19.81
CA ASP A 918 -8.92 -17.60 -21.02
C ASP A 918 -10.41 -17.26 -20.87
N VAL A 919 -11.17 -18.09 -20.12
CA VAL A 919 -12.55 -17.78 -19.70
C VAL A 919 -12.59 -16.56 -18.79
N ALA A 920 -11.72 -16.47 -17.78
CA ALA A 920 -11.66 -15.30 -16.90
C ALA A 920 -11.31 -13.99 -17.66
N ALA A 921 -10.36 -14.05 -18.60
CA ALA A 921 -9.96 -12.90 -19.41
C ALA A 921 -11.07 -12.44 -20.38
N SER A 922 -11.68 -13.37 -21.12
CA SER A 922 -12.76 -13.06 -22.08
C SER A 922 -14.02 -12.52 -21.38
N THR A 923 -14.34 -13.02 -20.19
CA THR A 923 -15.48 -12.49 -19.41
C THR A 923 -15.21 -11.10 -18.83
N ALA A 924 -13.98 -10.81 -18.37
CA ALA A 924 -13.57 -9.45 -18.00
C ALA A 924 -13.64 -8.47 -19.19
N GLN A 925 -13.26 -8.92 -20.39
CA GLN A 925 -13.39 -8.12 -21.62
C GLN A 925 -14.85 -7.75 -21.94
N LEU A 926 -15.81 -8.66 -21.71
CA LEU A 926 -17.24 -8.41 -21.91
C LEU A 926 -17.79 -7.34 -20.96
N VAL A 927 -17.37 -7.37 -19.69
CA VAL A 927 -17.71 -6.33 -18.72
C VAL A 927 -17.13 -4.98 -19.10
N ALA A 928 -15.85 -4.93 -19.48
CA ALA A 928 -15.21 -3.70 -19.94
C ALA A 928 -15.92 -3.10 -21.16
N ALA A 929 -16.25 -3.92 -22.17
CA ALA A 929 -17.01 -3.49 -23.34
C ALA A 929 -18.41 -2.93 -22.99
N SER A 930 -19.08 -3.53 -22.01
CA SER A 930 -20.41 -3.06 -21.54
C SER A 930 -20.31 -1.71 -20.80
N ARG A 931 -19.31 -1.56 -19.93
CA ARG A 931 -19.12 -0.37 -19.07
C ARG A 931 -18.97 0.95 -19.84
N VAL A 932 -18.49 0.92 -21.08
CA VAL A 932 -18.27 2.12 -21.94
C VAL A 932 -19.50 3.03 -22.08
N LYS A 933 -20.70 2.44 -22.07
CA LYS A 933 -21.97 3.16 -22.31
C LYS A 933 -22.99 2.97 -21.18
N ALA A 934 -22.60 2.34 -20.07
CA ALA A 934 -23.43 2.21 -18.88
C ALA A 934 -23.72 3.58 -18.24
N THR A 935 -24.93 3.77 -17.74
CA THR A 935 -25.31 4.94 -16.94
C THR A 935 -24.69 4.84 -15.54
N PHE A 936 -24.34 6.00 -14.96
CA PHE A 936 -23.79 6.06 -13.60
C PHE A 936 -24.85 5.55 -12.61
N MET A 937 -24.47 4.60 -11.73
CA MET A 937 -25.38 3.82 -10.87
C MET A 937 -26.38 2.89 -11.61
N SER A 938 -26.00 2.34 -12.78
CA SER A 938 -26.77 1.30 -13.47
C SER A 938 -26.77 -0.03 -12.70
N LYS A 939 -27.94 -0.43 -12.20
CA LYS A 939 -28.14 -1.69 -11.46
C LYS A 939 -27.89 -2.93 -12.32
N THR A 940 -28.03 -2.84 -13.64
CA THR A 940 -27.71 -3.96 -14.54
C THR A 940 -26.20 -4.10 -14.77
N GLN A 941 -25.46 -2.98 -14.79
CA GLN A 941 -23.99 -2.99 -14.76
C GLN A 941 -23.46 -3.55 -13.43
N ASP A 942 -24.00 -3.14 -12.29
CA ASP A 942 -23.60 -3.68 -10.97
C ASP A 942 -23.77 -5.21 -10.91
N ARG A 943 -24.89 -5.72 -11.45
CA ARG A 943 -25.14 -7.17 -11.55
C ARG A 943 -24.17 -7.87 -12.51
N LEU A 944 -23.82 -7.23 -13.63
CA LEU A 944 -22.84 -7.76 -14.58
C LEU A 944 -21.44 -7.86 -13.95
N GLU A 945 -21.01 -6.84 -13.21
CA GLU A 945 -19.74 -6.85 -12.49
C GLU A 945 -19.73 -7.89 -11.37
N THR A 946 -20.85 -8.06 -10.66
CA THR A 946 -21.04 -9.12 -9.66
C THR A 946 -20.94 -10.52 -10.27
N ALA A 947 -21.62 -10.76 -11.40
CA ALA A 947 -21.53 -12.03 -12.12
C ALA A 947 -20.11 -12.32 -12.65
N SER A 948 -19.36 -11.29 -13.09
CA SER A 948 -17.97 -11.45 -13.50
C SER A 948 -17.02 -11.75 -12.35
N LYS A 949 -17.26 -11.18 -11.16
CA LYS A 949 -16.55 -11.55 -9.94
C LYS A 949 -16.82 -13.02 -9.57
N ALA A 950 -18.06 -13.49 -9.74
CA ALA A 950 -18.43 -14.89 -9.53
C ALA A 950 -17.76 -15.85 -10.54
N VAL A 951 -17.71 -15.51 -11.85
CA VAL A 951 -16.94 -16.28 -12.85
C VAL A 951 -15.46 -16.35 -12.46
N GLY A 952 -14.84 -15.21 -12.13
CA GLY A 952 -13.43 -15.18 -11.73
C GLY A 952 -13.13 -16.00 -10.48
N ALA A 953 -14.04 -16.02 -9.50
CA ALA A 953 -13.95 -16.87 -8.31
C ALA A 953 -14.05 -18.36 -8.65
N ALA A 954 -15.01 -18.75 -9.50
CA ALA A 954 -15.16 -20.13 -9.95
C ALA A 954 -13.95 -20.62 -10.78
N CYS A 955 -13.39 -19.77 -11.65
CA CYS A 955 -12.20 -20.08 -12.44
C CYS A 955 -10.97 -20.30 -11.54
N ARG A 956 -10.78 -19.45 -10.51
CA ARG A 956 -9.71 -19.65 -9.50
C ARG A 956 -9.91 -20.92 -8.66
N ALA A 957 -11.15 -21.25 -8.29
CA ALA A 957 -11.46 -22.49 -7.57
C ALA A 957 -11.13 -23.73 -8.41
N LEU A 958 -11.45 -23.72 -9.71
CA LEU A 958 -11.06 -24.77 -10.65
C LEU A 958 -9.53 -24.90 -10.76
N VAL A 959 -8.82 -23.78 -10.94
CA VAL A 959 -7.34 -23.79 -11.04
C VAL A 959 -6.72 -24.36 -9.77
N ARG A 960 -7.19 -23.94 -8.58
CA ARG A 960 -6.67 -24.46 -7.29
C ARG A 960 -6.87 -25.97 -7.17
N GLN A 961 -8.08 -26.48 -7.43
CA GLN A 961 -8.34 -27.92 -7.39
C GLN A 961 -7.44 -28.69 -8.34
N VAL A 962 -7.23 -28.18 -9.56
CA VAL A 962 -6.34 -28.81 -10.55
C VAL A 962 -4.87 -28.77 -10.08
N GLN A 963 -4.42 -27.70 -9.44
CA GLN A 963 -3.09 -27.63 -8.82
C GLN A 963 -2.94 -28.62 -7.65
N ASP A 964 -3.95 -28.74 -6.79
CA ASP A 964 -3.96 -29.72 -5.68
C ASP A 964 -3.87 -31.16 -6.24
N ILE A 965 -4.57 -31.47 -7.33
CA ILE A 965 -4.52 -32.77 -8.04
C ILE A 965 -3.13 -33.05 -8.63
N ILE A 966 -2.50 -32.06 -9.27
CA ILE A 966 -1.11 -32.18 -9.77
C ILE A 966 -0.15 -32.39 -8.59
N ALA A 967 -0.35 -31.70 -7.48
CA ALA A 967 0.49 -31.82 -6.28
C ALA A 967 0.30 -33.15 -5.54
N GLU A 968 -0.88 -33.77 -5.57
CA GLU A 968 -1.06 -35.18 -5.14
C GLU A 968 -0.32 -36.13 -6.09
N LYS A 969 -0.57 -36.07 -7.41
CA LYS A 969 0.10 -36.97 -8.38
C LYS A 969 1.62 -36.92 -8.29
N ASN A 970 2.21 -35.72 -8.18
CA ASN A 970 3.66 -35.57 -8.09
C ASN A 970 4.24 -36.10 -6.76
N ARG A 971 3.44 -36.21 -5.69
CA ARG A 971 3.87 -36.86 -4.43
C ARG A 971 3.90 -38.38 -4.57
N ASP A 972 2.94 -38.98 -5.27
CA ASP A 972 2.92 -40.43 -5.50
C ASP A 972 4.00 -40.88 -6.51
N GLU A 973 4.34 -40.05 -7.50
CA GLU A 973 5.48 -40.31 -8.41
C GLU A 973 6.85 -40.05 -7.73
N THR A 974 6.88 -39.32 -6.61
CA THR A 974 8.08 -39.08 -5.80
C THR A 974 8.09 -39.98 -4.56
N GLU A 975 8.22 -41.30 -4.76
CA GLU A 975 8.61 -42.19 -3.66
C GLU A 975 9.87 -41.62 -2.99
N ALA A 976 9.79 -41.39 -1.67
CA ALA A 976 10.77 -40.58 -0.96
C ALA A 976 12.16 -41.24 -0.95
N VAL A 977 12.98 -40.87 -1.93
CA VAL A 977 14.39 -41.29 -2.05
C VAL A 977 15.11 -40.92 -0.76
N ASP A 978 15.47 -41.93 0.03
CA ASP A 978 16.13 -41.70 1.31
C ASP A 978 17.61 -41.34 1.08
N TYR A 979 17.86 -40.05 0.90
CA TYR A 979 19.18 -39.47 0.71
C TYR A 979 20.16 -39.79 1.85
N SER A 980 19.69 -40.19 3.04
CA SER A 980 20.56 -40.60 4.15
C SER A 980 21.17 -42.00 3.98
N LYS A 981 20.65 -42.82 3.06
CA LYS A 981 21.13 -44.18 2.78
C LYS A 981 22.17 -44.28 1.66
N LEU A 982 22.45 -43.20 0.92
CA LEU A 982 23.45 -43.21 -0.15
C LEU A 982 24.87 -42.97 0.39
N SER A 983 25.86 -43.58 -0.26
CA SER A 983 27.27 -43.28 -0.02
C SER A 983 27.58 -41.82 -0.38
N GLY A 984 28.53 -41.18 0.30
CA GLY A 984 28.89 -39.77 0.05
C GLY A 984 29.32 -39.49 -1.40
N HIS A 985 29.86 -40.49 -2.11
CA HIS A 985 30.13 -40.40 -3.54
C HIS A 985 28.84 -40.46 -4.39
N GLU A 986 27.94 -41.39 -4.09
CA GLU A 986 26.67 -41.57 -4.79
C GLU A 986 25.73 -40.37 -4.58
N PHE A 987 25.72 -39.81 -3.37
CA PHE A 987 25.05 -38.54 -3.05
C PHE A 987 25.59 -37.42 -3.94
N LYS A 988 26.92 -37.27 -4.06
CA LYS A 988 27.53 -36.21 -4.90
C LYS A 988 27.24 -36.39 -6.39
N VAL A 989 27.17 -37.64 -6.87
CA VAL A 989 26.74 -37.96 -8.24
C VAL A 989 25.27 -37.57 -8.45
N ARG A 990 24.36 -37.99 -7.56
CA ARG A 990 22.93 -37.61 -7.61
C ARG A 990 22.71 -36.11 -7.55
N GLU A 991 23.46 -35.40 -6.71
CA GLU A 991 23.41 -33.94 -6.59
C GLU A 991 23.81 -33.26 -7.92
N MET A 992 24.88 -33.75 -8.57
CA MET A 992 25.34 -33.24 -9.86
C MET A 992 24.37 -33.59 -11.00
N GLU A 993 23.80 -34.79 -11.01
CA GLU A 993 22.75 -35.21 -11.95
C GLU A 993 21.52 -34.31 -11.82
N GLN A 994 21.10 -34.00 -10.59
CA GLN A 994 19.96 -33.12 -10.33
C GLN A 994 20.24 -31.67 -10.76
N GLN A 995 21.45 -31.15 -10.54
CA GLN A 995 21.88 -29.83 -11.02
C GLN A 995 21.88 -29.76 -12.56
N VAL A 996 22.33 -30.83 -13.24
CA VAL A 996 22.26 -30.93 -14.71
C VAL A 996 20.82 -30.99 -15.21
N GLU A 997 19.92 -31.69 -14.51
CA GLU A 997 18.49 -31.71 -14.86
C GLU A 997 17.84 -30.33 -14.72
N ILE A 998 18.12 -29.61 -13.61
CA ILE A 998 17.62 -28.24 -13.40
C ILE A 998 18.04 -27.33 -14.56
N LEU A 999 19.32 -27.32 -14.95
CA LEU A 999 19.81 -26.53 -16.08
C LEU A 999 19.15 -26.91 -17.42
N GLN A 1000 18.83 -28.20 -17.63
CA GLN A 1000 18.06 -28.64 -18.80
C GLN A 1000 16.60 -28.16 -18.76
N LEU A 1001 15.96 -28.15 -17.59
CA LEU A 1001 14.60 -27.67 -17.40
C LEU A 1001 14.49 -26.16 -17.60
N GLU A 1002 15.43 -25.38 -17.07
CA GLU A 1002 15.51 -23.93 -17.30
C GLU A 1002 15.66 -23.58 -18.79
N ASN A 1003 16.52 -24.31 -19.52
CA ASN A 1003 16.70 -24.13 -20.96
C ASN A 1003 15.42 -24.48 -21.73
N LYS A 1004 14.77 -25.61 -21.41
CA LYS A 1004 13.46 -26.00 -21.97
C LYS A 1004 12.39 -24.94 -21.71
N LEU A 1005 12.32 -24.39 -20.48
CA LEU A 1005 11.39 -23.33 -20.10
C LEU A 1005 11.63 -22.03 -20.87
N SER A 1006 12.90 -21.64 -21.06
CA SER A 1006 13.28 -20.47 -21.85
C SER A 1006 12.84 -20.61 -23.33
N GLN A 1007 13.11 -21.77 -23.95
CA GLN A 1007 12.67 -22.07 -25.31
C GLN A 1007 11.13 -22.08 -25.44
N ALA A 1008 10.42 -22.63 -24.45
CA ALA A 1008 8.95 -22.63 -24.44
C ALA A 1008 8.38 -21.21 -24.35
N ARG A 1009 8.96 -20.34 -23.51
CA ARG A 1009 8.60 -18.91 -23.41
C ARG A 1009 8.83 -18.16 -24.72
N GLN A 1010 9.95 -18.41 -25.41
CA GLN A 1010 10.22 -17.82 -26.72
C GLN A 1010 9.15 -18.22 -27.76
N ARG A 1011 8.89 -19.53 -27.91
CA ARG A 1011 7.89 -20.04 -28.85
C ARG A 1011 6.48 -19.51 -28.57
N LEU A 1012 6.09 -19.35 -27.31
CA LEU A 1012 4.82 -18.74 -26.94
C LEU A 1012 4.74 -17.26 -27.37
N GLY A 1013 5.85 -16.52 -27.29
CA GLY A 1013 5.96 -15.16 -27.84
C GLY A 1013 5.81 -15.13 -29.36
N GLU A 1014 6.46 -16.05 -30.07
CA GLU A 1014 6.36 -16.19 -31.53
C GLU A 1014 4.93 -16.56 -31.99
N MET A 1015 4.26 -17.50 -31.32
CA MET A 1015 2.88 -17.86 -31.62
C MET A 1015 1.91 -16.69 -31.38
N ARG A 1016 2.07 -15.95 -30.27
CA ARG A 1016 1.29 -14.73 -30.00
C ARG A 1016 1.52 -13.67 -31.08
N LYS A 1017 2.76 -13.51 -31.56
CA LYS A 1017 3.09 -12.57 -32.65
C LYS A 1017 2.42 -12.92 -33.98
N ILE A 1018 2.26 -14.22 -34.28
CA ILE A 1018 1.51 -14.68 -35.48
C ILE A 1018 0.01 -14.43 -35.32
N SER A 1019 -0.55 -14.73 -34.14
CA SER A 1019 -1.98 -14.55 -33.84
C SER A 1019 -2.48 -13.08 -33.83
N TYR A 1020 -1.60 -12.11 -34.07
CA TYR A 1020 -1.93 -10.68 -34.26
C TYR A 1020 -1.59 -10.17 -35.67
N LEU A 1021 -1.23 -11.05 -36.61
CA LEU A 1021 -1.04 -10.74 -38.03
C LEU A 1021 -2.21 -11.22 -38.91
N GLU A 1022 -3.08 -12.08 -38.37
CA GLU A 1022 -4.38 -12.50 -38.94
C GLU A 1022 -5.53 -11.59 -38.46
#